data_AF-A0A8C5B089-F1
#
_entry.id   AF-A0A8C5B089-F1
#
_cell.length_a   1.000
_cell.length_b   1.000
_cell.length_c   1.000
_cell.angle_alpha   90.00
_cell.angle_beta   90.00
_cell.angle_gamma   90.00
#
_symmetry.space_group_name_H-M   'P 1'
#
loop_
_entity.id
_entity.type
_entity.pdbx_description
1 polymer ?
#
loop_
_entity_poly.entity_id
_entity_poly.type
_entity_poly.pdbx_seq_one_letter_code
_entity_poly.pdbx_strand_id
1 'polypeptide(L)'
;MRGCSFRIAVLVFWYFGVYFRVFFDHSPHTPSIGLGSICPNTQPVHHVGVACAHQPGEPSAVYVGKMDAAVTQDDGKMQKSTNKPNFVPENNEDPASESGHDETQHDFVLDFVQKELGGDLKSLKNVAELLEKVRAEKEMLEDDRIQQCLMTNSVWEAIDSVAAMATLDAGLQASSCLHLQGFLRATLRFWHKIIKDRLASDFEELLTLLHWPSISPPMQPLAPPANAQEISSQLDLLVSQLMALQTSDDLISEKALTTLPGVPQASPLSLPVQVMVLPLTKRFRYHFTGNRTTNSLGKPEWYLTQILMWMGNNSAFMDDKIQPILDRTGSNVNARVELCRGLLSLAQEKLTHDLPRLLYDDTLFCHLVDEVLQFEKELRSTHSYPAALPGLLHIPLEDATLQKWLTVERKMALEKVDSMLSGEGAWSCQYRDISDVDELKAPDCAETFMTLLLVITDRYRALPCSRAQLKFLDLQRELVDDFRIRLTQVMKEESRSPLSPRYSAILNAANYISTVLADWADNVFFLQLQQAVVSLGEVEAEGGRPVLGPMEAGRLASLEGSLFESLLALLDRLRGDMIGRLLDTVMKDVREKAQLYRQDRWLSLPSQCDQATMSLSSSACPMMLCVRDHLLTLQQRLCGPLFQMAWQGLADRLNSFLYQDVVLYNHFNEGGAAQLQFDMTRNLFPLFGHYCKRPENFFKHVKEACIVLSLSIGSALLLRDLLREQALNELGVYRLAPGDVLILLNLRASWPGQ
;
A
#
# COMPACT_ATOMS: atom_id res chain seq x y z
N MET A 1 4.48 17.05 15.90
CA MET A 1 5.23 15.99 15.17
C MET A 1 6.15 15.13 16.04
N ARG A 2 6.99 15.66 16.96
CA ARG A 2 7.88 14.82 17.80
C ARG A 2 7.15 13.93 18.85
N GLY A 3 5.96 14.33 19.29
CA GLY A 3 5.14 13.54 20.22
C GLY A 3 4.49 12.30 19.59
N CYS A 4 4.24 12.30 18.27
CA CYS A 4 3.65 11.15 17.57
C CYS A 4 4.66 9.99 17.42
N SER A 5 5.94 10.26 17.14
CA SER A 5 6.94 9.19 16.96
C SER A 5 7.21 8.37 18.23
N PHE A 6 7.16 8.98 19.42
CA PHE A 6 7.36 8.24 20.67
C PHE A 6 6.13 7.39 21.06
N ARG A 7 4.93 7.82 20.65
CA ARG A 7 3.66 7.12 20.91
C ARG A 7 3.39 6.01 19.91
N ILE A 8 3.85 6.15 18.66
CA ILE A 8 3.87 5.06 17.66
C ILE A 8 4.66 3.88 18.22
N ALA A 9 5.81 4.09 18.88
CA ALA A 9 6.56 2.99 19.48
C ALA A 9 5.78 2.24 20.58
N VAL A 10 5.08 2.95 21.47
CA VAL A 10 4.33 2.35 22.59
C VAL A 10 3.04 1.65 22.13
N LEU A 11 2.35 2.16 21.10
CA LEU A 11 1.14 1.56 20.54
C LEU A 11 1.41 0.49 19.49
N VAL A 12 2.54 0.55 18.77
CA VAL A 12 3.07 -0.60 18.03
C VAL A 12 3.27 -1.75 19.01
N PHE A 13 3.89 -1.50 20.18
CA PHE A 13 3.99 -2.49 21.26
C PHE A 13 2.64 -2.98 21.81
N TRP A 14 1.57 -2.15 21.80
CA TRP A 14 0.24 -2.55 22.29
C TRP A 14 -0.61 -3.27 21.24
N TYR A 15 -0.51 -2.88 19.96
CA TYR A 15 -1.10 -3.59 18.83
C TYR A 15 -0.43 -4.97 18.72
N PHE A 16 0.90 -5.06 18.75
CA PHE A 16 1.62 -6.32 18.93
C PHE A 16 1.29 -7.00 20.28
N GLY A 17 1.00 -6.25 21.34
CA GLY A 17 0.65 -6.75 22.68
C GLY A 17 -0.68 -7.50 22.75
N VAL A 18 -1.68 -7.11 21.94
CA VAL A 18 -2.94 -7.86 21.77
C VAL A 18 -2.70 -9.18 21.02
N TYR A 19 -1.73 -9.22 20.10
CA TYR A 19 -1.26 -10.47 19.47
C TYR A 19 -0.38 -11.33 20.40
N PHE A 20 0.37 -10.72 21.33
CA PHE A 20 1.23 -11.42 22.29
C PHE A 20 0.49 -12.02 23.49
N ARG A 21 -0.79 -11.68 23.72
CA ARG A 21 -1.53 -12.19 24.89
C ARG A 21 -1.93 -13.67 24.81
N VAL A 22 -1.58 -14.35 23.71
CA VAL A 22 -1.65 -15.82 23.54
C VAL A 22 -0.33 -16.52 23.95
N PHE A 23 0.72 -15.76 24.30
CA PHE A 23 2.08 -16.29 24.50
C PHE A 23 2.50 -16.59 25.96
N PHE A 24 1.63 -16.38 26.95
CA PHE A 24 1.92 -16.75 28.34
C PHE A 24 0.73 -17.45 29.00
N ASP A 25 0.38 -18.61 28.47
CA ASP A 25 -0.21 -19.69 29.27
C ASP A 25 0.21 -21.03 28.64
N HIS A 26 1.43 -21.47 29.00
CA HIS A 26 2.03 -22.82 28.90
C HIS A 26 3.48 -22.80 28.41
N SER A 27 4.40 -22.71 29.36
CA SER A 27 5.56 -23.61 29.54
C SER A 27 6.74 -22.86 30.18
N PRO A 28 7.23 -23.30 31.35
CA PRO A 28 8.65 -23.37 31.60
C PRO A 28 9.08 -24.84 31.44
N HIS A 29 10.18 -25.08 30.72
CA HIS A 29 11.21 -26.08 31.02
C HIS A 29 12.09 -26.32 29.78
N THR A 30 13.28 -25.71 29.77
CA THR A 30 14.47 -26.31 29.15
C THR A 30 15.52 -26.47 30.27
N PRO A 31 16.17 -27.64 30.42
CA PRO A 31 17.18 -27.83 31.45
C PRO A 31 18.58 -27.51 30.89
N SER A 32 19.28 -26.59 31.54
CA SER A 32 20.73 -26.45 31.46
C SER A 32 21.36 -27.17 32.65
N ILE A 33 22.26 -28.10 32.35
CA ILE A 33 23.00 -28.93 33.30
C ILE A 33 24.05 -28.10 34.05
N GLY A 34 23.95 -28.10 35.38
CA GLY A 34 25.06 -28.35 36.30
C GLY A 34 25.95 -27.19 36.75
N LEU A 35 25.79 -26.75 38.00
CA LEU A 35 26.81 -26.85 39.07
C LEU A 35 26.28 -26.26 40.39
N GLY A 36 26.35 -27.05 41.47
CA GLY A 36 26.64 -26.51 42.82
C GLY A 36 25.50 -26.29 43.81
N SER A 37 25.12 -27.37 44.52
CA SER A 37 25.01 -27.47 45.99
C SER A 37 23.97 -26.65 46.80
N ILE A 38 23.40 -27.35 47.79
CA ILE A 38 22.72 -26.92 49.02
C ILE A 38 21.18 -27.01 49.02
N CYS A 39 20.69 -28.20 49.42
CA CYS A 39 19.45 -28.44 50.19
C CYS A 39 19.65 -27.94 51.65
N PRO A 40 18.61 -27.71 52.50
CA PRO A 40 17.47 -28.62 52.65
C PRO A 40 16.10 -28.04 53.12
N ASN A 41 15.14 -28.98 53.25
CA ASN A 41 13.89 -28.97 54.03
C ASN A 41 12.71 -28.17 53.42
N THR A 42 11.48 -28.68 53.31
CA THR A 42 10.73 -29.62 54.17
C THR A 42 9.49 -30.14 53.40
N GLN A 43 9.15 -31.43 53.56
CA GLN A 43 7.83 -32.06 53.30
C GLN A 43 6.81 -31.69 54.40
N PRO A 44 5.56 -32.24 54.50
CA PRO A 44 4.73 -33.13 53.63
C PRO A 44 3.31 -32.54 53.37
N VAL A 45 2.32 -33.15 52.68
CA VAL A 45 1.39 -34.21 53.16
C VAL A 45 0.40 -34.65 52.04
N HIS A 46 0.29 -35.97 51.88
CA HIS A 46 -0.82 -36.88 51.51
C HIS A 46 -2.15 -36.40 50.87
N HIS A 47 -2.60 -37.09 49.80
CA HIS A 47 -3.60 -38.20 49.78
C HIS A 47 -3.95 -38.56 48.32
N VAL A 48 -3.66 -39.77 47.79
CA VAL A 48 -4.39 -41.07 47.83
C VAL A 48 -5.68 -41.14 46.97
N GLY A 49 -5.68 -42.10 46.04
CA GLY A 49 -6.84 -42.68 45.33
C GLY A 49 -6.48 -43.07 43.88
N VAL A 50 -5.81 -44.19 43.59
CA VAL A 50 -6.26 -45.61 43.52
C VAL A 50 -7.40 -45.89 42.52
N ALA A 51 -7.05 -46.63 41.46
CA ALA A 51 -7.76 -47.76 40.79
C ALA A 51 -7.61 -47.68 39.25
N CYS A 52 -6.71 -48.48 38.65
CA CYS A 52 -6.95 -49.79 38.00
C CYS A 52 -7.77 -49.68 36.70
N ALA A 53 -7.12 -49.71 35.53
CA ALA A 53 -6.71 -50.91 34.75
C ALA A 53 -7.86 -51.56 33.97
N HIS A 54 -7.82 -51.47 32.63
CA HIS A 54 -8.19 -52.54 31.68
C HIS A 54 -7.94 -52.10 30.21
N GLN A 55 -6.97 -52.75 29.56
CA GLN A 55 -7.04 -53.14 28.14
C GLN A 55 -7.86 -54.44 28.08
N PRO A 56 -8.61 -54.74 26.99
CA PRO A 56 -7.98 -55.34 25.79
C PRO A 56 -8.71 -55.11 24.43
N GLY A 57 -7.99 -55.41 23.33
CA GLY A 57 -8.54 -56.24 22.23
C GLY A 57 -9.05 -55.56 20.95
N GLU A 58 -8.24 -55.60 19.89
CA GLU A 58 -8.71 -55.93 18.52
C GLU A 58 -9.19 -57.41 18.48
N PRO A 59 -10.10 -57.84 17.57
CA PRO A 59 -9.68 -58.27 16.22
C PRO A 59 -10.73 -58.20 15.07
N SER A 60 -10.17 -58.32 13.84
CA SER A 60 -10.69 -59.02 12.64
C SER A 60 -11.76 -58.40 11.71
N ALA A 61 -11.25 -58.01 10.52
CA ALA A 61 -11.61 -58.41 9.15
C ALA A 61 -12.91 -59.19 8.84
N VAL A 62 -13.49 -58.95 7.64
CA VAL A 62 -13.67 -59.93 6.51
C VAL A 62 -14.57 -59.41 5.36
N TYR A 63 -14.01 -59.42 4.13
CA TYR A 63 -14.57 -59.79 2.79
C TYR A 63 -15.67 -58.95 2.10
N VAL A 64 -15.88 -58.93 0.77
CA VAL A 64 -15.16 -59.30 -0.48
C VAL A 64 -16.01 -58.76 -1.65
N GLY A 65 -15.41 -58.45 -2.80
CA GLY A 65 -16.15 -58.28 -4.07
C GLY A 65 -15.23 -58.29 -5.30
N LYS A 66 -15.02 -59.49 -5.87
CA LYS A 66 -14.41 -59.74 -7.20
C LYS A 66 -15.34 -59.26 -8.33
N MET A 67 -14.79 -58.91 -9.49
CA MET A 67 -15.24 -59.48 -10.78
C MET A 67 -14.30 -59.18 -11.95
N ASP A 68 -14.38 -60.08 -12.91
CA ASP A 68 -13.37 -60.48 -13.90
C ASP A 68 -13.26 -59.56 -15.13
N ALA A 69 -12.07 -59.59 -15.74
CA ALA A 69 -11.80 -59.01 -17.05
C ALA A 69 -12.01 -60.07 -18.14
N ALA A 70 -12.94 -59.82 -19.06
CA ALA A 70 -13.21 -60.62 -20.24
C ALA A 70 -12.50 -60.03 -21.47
N VAL A 71 -11.87 -60.92 -22.22
CA VAL A 71 -11.28 -60.75 -23.54
C VAL A 71 -12.39 -60.59 -24.59
N THR A 72 -12.29 -59.61 -25.47
CA THR A 72 -12.87 -59.68 -26.83
C THR A 72 -11.95 -58.99 -27.84
N GLN A 73 -11.65 -59.73 -28.91
CA GLN A 73 -11.06 -59.27 -30.16
C GLN A 73 -12.07 -58.40 -30.91
N ASP A 74 -11.60 -57.39 -31.65
CA ASP A 74 -12.27 -57.03 -32.90
C ASP A 74 -11.27 -56.58 -33.97
N ASP A 75 -11.53 -57.08 -35.18
CA ASP A 75 -10.77 -56.94 -36.41
C ASP A 75 -11.13 -55.62 -37.12
N GLY A 76 -10.18 -54.99 -37.81
CA GLY A 76 -10.46 -53.75 -38.56
C GLY A 76 -9.48 -53.47 -39.69
N LYS A 77 -9.73 -54.09 -40.84
CA LYS A 77 -8.97 -53.98 -42.10
C LYS A 77 -8.94 -52.57 -42.70
N MET A 78 -7.74 -52.21 -43.13
CA MET A 78 -7.33 -51.52 -44.36
C MET A 78 -8.39 -51.43 -45.48
N GLN A 79 -8.74 -50.21 -45.91
CA GLN A 79 -9.39 -49.93 -47.20
C GLN A 79 -8.69 -48.79 -47.94
N LYS A 80 -8.34 -49.07 -49.20
CA LYS A 80 -7.93 -48.12 -50.24
C LYS A 80 -9.14 -47.30 -50.68
N SER A 81 -8.95 -46.01 -50.95
CA SER A 81 -9.76 -45.31 -51.96
C SER A 81 -8.91 -44.34 -52.77
N THR A 82 -9.03 -44.52 -54.08
CA THR A 82 -8.49 -43.75 -55.19
C THR A 82 -9.36 -42.52 -55.44
N ASN A 83 -8.78 -41.40 -55.89
CA ASN A 83 -9.48 -40.47 -56.77
C ASN A 83 -8.50 -39.69 -57.67
N LYS A 84 -8.61 -39.95 -58.97
CA LYS A 84 -8.19 -39.07 -60.08
C LYS A 84 -9.27 -37.99 -60.29
N PRO A 85 -8.95 -36.94 -61.06
CA PRO A 85 -9.87 -36.56 -62.13
C PRO A 85 -9.17 -36.42 -63.49
N ASN A 86 -9.86 -36.89 -64.54
CA ASN A 86 -9.65 -36.57 -65.94
C ASN A 86 -10.44 -35.31 -66.28
N PHE A 87 -9.94 -34.47 -67.20
CA PHE A 87 -10.75 -33.89 -68.29
C PHE A 87 -9.82 -33.49 -69.46
N VAL A 88 -10.31 -33.74 -70.68
CA VAL A 88 -9.65 -33.62 -72.00
C VAL A 88 -10.41 -32.51 -72.82
N PRO A 89 -10.12 -32.19 -74.10
CA PRO A 89 -9.29 -31.05 -74.56
C PRO A 89 -9.97 -30.11 -75.60
N GLU A 90 -9.16 -29.19 -76.16
CA GLU A 90 -9.20 -28.56 -77.50
C GLU A 90 -10.36 -27.64 -77.93
N ASN A 91 -10.01 -26.40 -78.35
CA ASN A 91 -10.14 -25.97 -79.75
C ASN A 91 -9.45 -24.63 -80.08
N ASN A 92 -9.05 -24.57 -81.35
CA ASN A 92 -8.27 -23.59 -82.11
C ASN A 92 -8.83 -22.14 -82.17
N GLU A 93 -7.95 -21.17 -82.42
CA GLU A 93 -7.96 -20.30 -83.63
C GLU A 93 -6.73 -19.34 -83.68
N ASP A 94 -5.96 -19.43 -84.77
CA ASP A 94 -4.97 -18.49 -85.32
C ASP A 94 -5.70 -17.40 -86.18
N PRO A 95 -5.08 -16.35 -86.81
CA PRO A 95 -3.65 -15.95 -86.92
C PRO A 95 -3.33 -14.42 -86.85
N ALA A 96 -2.02 -14.09 -86.95
CA ALA A 96 -1.39 -13.08 -87.83
C ALA A 96 -0.71 -11.81 -87.23
N SER A 97 0.62 -11.75 -87.45
CA SER A 97 1.52 -10.60 -87.77
C SER A 97 1.64 -9.45 -86.75
N GLU A 98 2.80 -8.86 -86.42
CA GLU A 98 4.18 -8.86 -86.95
C GLU A 98 5.06 -8.07 -85.93
N SER A 99 6.36 -8.39 -85.85
CA SER A 99 7.52 -7.55 -85.39
C SER A 99 7.44 -6.83 -84.01
N GLY A 100 8.34 -6.99 -83.04
CA GLY A 100 9.78 -7.23 -83.07
C GLY A 100 10.44 -6.15 -82.20
N HIS A 101 10.90 -6.50 -81.00
CA HIS A 101 12.00 -5.81 -80.32
C HIS A 101 12.68 -6.75 -79.31
N ASP A 102 14.01 -6.73 -79.39
CA ASP A 102 14.95 -7.81 -79.17
C ASP A 102 15.72 -7.63 -77.84
N GLU A 103 15.09 -7.03 -76.83
CA GLU A 103 15.74 -6.71 -75.54
C GLU A 103 15.20 -7.51 -74.34
N THR A 104 14.13 -8.29 -74.49
CA THR A 104 13.47 -8.94 -73.35
C THR A 104 13.90 -10.38 -73.09
N GLN A 105 14.48 -11.09 -74.07
CA GLN A 105 14.88 -12.49 -73.87
C GLN A 105 16.22 -12.63 -73.12
N HIS A 106 17.17 -11.72 -73.32
CA HIS A 106 18.48 -11.82 -72.66
C HIS A 106 18.39 -11.51 -71.16
N ASP A 107 17.57 -10.51 -70.79
CA ASP A 107 17.28 -10.19 -69.40
C ASP A 107 16.40 -11.25 -68.72
N PHE A 108 15.47 -11.87 -69.44
CA PHE A 108 14.66 -12.96 -68.87
C PHE A 108 15.48 -14.23 -68.65
N VAL A 109 16.44 -14.54 -69.54
CA VAL A 109 17.36 -15.68 -69.35
C VAL A 109 18.39 -15.37 -68.27
N LEU A 110 18.92 -14.14 -68.18
CA LEU A 110 19.79 -13.73 -67.07
C LEU A 110 19.06 -13.72 -65.73
N ASP A 111 17.82 -13.21 -65.67
CA ASP A 111 17.01 -13.21 -64.46
C ASP A 111 16.57 -14.64 -64.09
N PHE A 112 16.21 -15.49 -65.07
CA PHE A 112 15.93 -16.91 -64.85
C PHE A 112 17.18 -17.68 -64.38
N VAL A 113 18.35 -17.46 -64.98
CA VAL A 113 19.62 -18.06 -64.54
C VAL A 113 20.04 -17.49 -63.19
N GLN A 114 19.79 -16.23 -62.87
CA GLN A 114 20.12 -15.65 -61.56
C GLN A 114 19.14 -16.07 -60.47
N LYS A 115 17.90 -16.39 -60.81
CA LYS A 115 16.83 -16.80 -59.90
C LYS A 115 16.79 -18.30 -59.64
N GLU A 116 16.94 -19.12 -60.68
CA GLU A 116 17.03 -20.59 -60.59
C GLU A 116 18.48 -21.02 -60.29
N LEU A 117 19.43 -20.75 -61.19
CA LEU A 117 20.83 -21.16 -61.02
C LEU A 117 21.59 -20.31 -59.99
N GLY A 118 21.30 -19.02 -59.83
CA GLY A 118 21.93 -18.15 -58.84
C GLY A 118 21.39 -18.37 -57.43
N GLY A 119 20.11 -18.79 -57.31
CA GLY A 119 19.51 -19.31 -56.08
C GLY A 119 20.13 -20.65 -55.69
N ASP A 120 20.29 -21.56 -56.64
CA ASP A 120 20.96 -22.86 -56.46
C ASP A 120 22.46 -22.72 -56.19
N LEU A 121 23.15 -21.77 -56.82
CA LEU A 121 24.58 -21.50 -56.59
C LEU A 121 24.80 -20.81 -55.25
N LYS A 122 23.91 -19.88 -54.82
CA LYS A 122 23.94 -19.30 -53.46
C LYS A 122 23.62 -20.35 -52.41
N SER A 123 22.64 -21.21 -52.65
CA SER A 123 22.31 -22.28 -51.72
C SER A 123 23.38 -23.37 -51.71
N LEU A 124 24.04 -23.69 -52.83
CA LEU A 124 25.25 -24.52 -52.87
C LEU A 124 26.45 -23.86 -52.19
N LYS A 125 26.62 -22.54 -52.27
CA LYS A 125 27.67 -21.81 -51.56
C LYS A 125 27.40 -21.75 -50.05
N ASN A 126 26.15 -21.55 -49.65
CA ASN A 126 25.70 -21.65 -48.26
C ASN A 126 25.80 -23.09 -47.75
N VAL A 127 25.50 -24.09 -48.58
CA VAL A 127 25.65 -25.52 -48.27
C VAL A 127 27.12 -25.90 -48.23
N ALA A 128 27.99 -25.31 -49.06
CA ALA A 128 29.44 -25.50 -48.99
C ALA A 128 30.06 -24.81 -47.77
N GLU A 129 29.62 -23.61 -47.39
CA GLU A 129 29.98 -22.96 -46.12
C GLU A 129 29.45 -23.76 -44.92
N LEU A 130 28.22 -24.27 -44.98
CA LEU A 130 27.65 -25.15 -43.97
C LEU A 130 28.37 -26.51 -43.93
N LEU A 131 28.84 -27.05 -45.06
CA LEU A 131 29.60 -28.30 -45.13
C LEU A 131 31.04 -28.13 -44.67
N GLU A 132 31.68 -26.99 -44.94
CA GLU A 132 32.98 -26.63 -44.37
C GLU A 132 32.87 -26.33 -42.87
N LYS A 133 31.79 -25.65 -42.42
CA LYS A 133 31.47 -25.53 -40.99
C LYS A 133 31.22 -26.90 -40.37
N VAL A 134 30.36 -27.74 -40.94
CA VAL A 134 30.08 -29.11 -40.46
C VAL A 134 31.31 -30.02 -40.52
N ARG A 135 32.24 -29.81 -41.46
CA ARG A 135 33.51 -30.55 -41.56
C ARG A 135 34.52 -30.09 -40.50
N ALA A 136 34.69 -28.79 -40.29
CA ALA A 136 35.46 -28.23 -39.20
C ALA A 136 34.84 -28.59 -37.82
N GLU A 137 33.52 -28.67 -37.76
CA GLU A 137 32.73 -29.13 -36.61
C GLU A 137 32.91 -30.62 -36.36
N LYS A 138 33.02 -31.47 -37.38
CA LYS A 138 33.29 -32.90 -37.20
C LYS A 138 34.64 -33.15 -36.51
N GLU A 139 35.68 -32.36 -36.80
CA GLU A 139 36.97 -32.42 -36.11
C GLU A 139 36.97 -31.77 -34.71
N MET A 140 35.96 -30.94 -34.38
CA MET A 140 35.76 -30.39 -33.03
C MET A 140 34.78 -31.21 -32.17
N LEU A 141 33.86 -31.95 -32.80
CA LEU A 141 32.85 -32.83 -32.20
C LEU A 141 33.34 -34.29 -32.03
N GLU A 142 34.60 -34.58 -32.34
CA GLU A 142 35.18 -35.86 -31.93
C GLU A 142 35.13 -35.92 -30.40
N ASP A 143 34.23 -36.75 -29.87
CA ASP A 143 34.10 -37.08 -28.44
C ASP A 143 35.48 -37.36 -27.81
N ASP A 144 36.40 -37.91 -28.62
CA ASP A 144 37.79 -38.17 -28.25
C ASP A 144 38.57 -36.92 -27.82
N ARG A 145 38.35 -35.72 -28.38
CA ARG A 145 39.14 -34.52 -28.02
C ARG A 145 38.79 -33.99 -26.63
N ILE A 146 37.49 -33.79 -26.34
CA ILE A 146 37.05 -33.32 -25.01
C ILE A 146 37.38 -34.39 -23.97
N GLN A 147 37.17 -35.68 -24.31
CA GLN A 147 37.56 -36.79 -23.46
C GLN A 147 39.07 -36.81 -23.20
N GLN A 148 39.91 -36.59 -24.22
CA GLN A 148 41.36 -36.55 -24.10
C GLN A 148 41.82 -35.36 -23.24
N CYS A 149 41.27 -34.15 -23.43
CA CYS A 149 41.56 -32.98 -22.60
C CYS A 149 41.20 -33.23 -21.13
N LEU A 150 40.09 -33.92 -20.85
CA LEU A 150 39.72 -34.31 -19.49
C LEU A 150 40.67 -35.36 -18.91
N MET A 151 41.14 -36.32 -19.71
CA MET A 151 42.12 -37.34 -19.29
C MET A 151 43.51 -36.75 -19.02
N THR A 152 43.91 -35.69 -19.72
CA THR A 152 45.20 -35.00 -19.54
C THR A 152 45.14 -33.83 -18.55
N ASN A 153 44.03 -33.66 -17.83
CA ASN A 153 43.79 -32.56 -16.87
C ASN A 153 43.85 -31.14 -17.49
N SER A 154 43.61 -31.02 -18.79
CA SER A 154 43.59 -29.75 -19.53
C SER A 154 42.16 -29.17 -19.57
N VAL A 155 41.63 -28.82 -18.39
CA VAL A 155 40.21 -28.48 -18.21
C VAL A 155 39.80 -27.19 -18.97
N TRP A 156 40.71 -26.22 -19.10
CA TRP A 156 40.44 -25.00 -19.88
C TRP A 156 40.16 -25.27 -21.35
N GLU A 157 40.92 -26.18 -21.99
CA GLU A 157 40.70 -26.56 -23.40
C GLU A 157 39.35 -27.27 -23.60
N ALA A 158 38.91 -28.03 -22.60
CA ALA A 158 37.60 -28.65 -22.59
C ALA A 158 36.47 -27.62 -22.46
N ILE A 159 36.65 -26.60 -21.59
CA ILE A 159 35.70 -25.48 -21.45
C ILE A 159 35.64 -24.68 -22.75
N ASP A 160 36.78 -24.35 -23.37
CA ASP A 160 36.82 -23.62 -24.64
C ASP A 160 36.11 -24.40 -25.77
N SER A 161 36.25 -25.73 -25.79
CA SER A 161 35.55 -26.59 -26.73
C SER A 161 34.03 -26.58 -26.51
N VAL A 162 33.58 -26.62 -25.24
CA VAL A 162 32.16 -26.50 -24.89
C VAL A 162 31.61 -25.10 -25.21
N ALA A 163 32.39 -24.05 -24.97
CA ALA A 163 32.03 -22.68 -25.34
C ALA A 163 31.89 -22.53 -26.86
N ALA A 164 32.80 -23.11 -27.64
CA ALA A 164 32.69 -23.15 -29.09
C ALA A 164 31.40 -23.84 -29.54
N MET A 165 31.07 -25.01 -28.98
CA MET A 165 29.80 -25.70 -29.25
C MET A 165 28.57 -24.86 -28.87
N ALA A 166 28.62 -24.14 -27.76
CA ALA A 166 27.54 -23.25 -27.33
C ALA A 166 27.33 -22.06 -28.30
N THR A 167 28.41 -21.44 -28.78
CA THR A 167 28.32 -20.37 -29.80
C THR A 167 27.72 -20.88 -31.11
N LEU A 168 28.01 -22.14 -31.44
CA LEU A 168 27.47 -22.78 -32.63
C LEU A 168 25.97 -23.12 -32.48
N ASP A 169 25.53 -23.63 -31.32
CA ASP A 169 24.09 -23.83 -31.04
C ASP A 169 23.31 -22.52 -31.17
N ALA A 170 23.89 -21.42 -30.64
CA ALA A 170 23.30 -20.09 -30.75
C ALA A 170 23.19 -19.63 -32.21
N GLY A 171 24.25 -19.81 -33.01
CA GLY A 171 24.25 -19.46 -34.44
C GLY A 171 23.29 -20.29 -35.28
N LEU A 172 23.04 -21.55 -34.89
CA LEU A 172 22.12 -22.46 -35.58
C LEU A 172 20.64 -22.25 -35.19
N GLN A 173 20.32 -21.39 -34.22
CA GLN A 173 18.92 -21.16 -33.80
C GLN A 173 18.02 -20.60 -34.90
N ALA A 174 18.57 -19.83 -35.84
CA ALA A 174 17.83 -19.28 -36.98
C ALA A 174 17.77 -20.25 -38.19
N SER A 175 18.43 -21.41 -38.10
CA SER A 175 18.51 -22.37 -39.21
C SER A 175 17.32 -23.33 -39.24
N SER A 176 16.99 -23.85 -40.42
CA SER A 176 15.99 -24.91 -40.61
C SER A 176 16.50 -26.32 -40.25
N CYS A 177 17.73 -26.44 -39.74
CA CYS A 177 18.41 -27.72 -39.49
C CYS A 177 18.09 -28.30 -38.09
N LEU A 178 16.82 -28.67 -37.87
CA LEU A 178 16.31 -29.12 -36.56
C LEU A 178 17.04 -30.35 -35.98
N HIS A 179 17.41 -31.32 -36.81
CA HIS A 179 18.10 -32.53 -36.35
C HIS A 179 19.55 -32.26 -35.89
N LEU A 180 20.27 -31.40 -36.63
CA LEU A 180 21.63 -31.00 -36.26
C LEU A 180 21.61 -30.17 -34.97
N GLN A 181 20.67 -29.22 -34.86
CA GLN A 181 20.47 -28.44 -33.65
C GLN A 181 20.11 -29.34 -32.45
N GLY A 182 19.24 -30.33 -32.64
CA GLY A 182 18.87 -31.29 -31.61
C GLY A 182 20.06 -32.14 -31.14
N PHE A 183 20.84 -32.68 -32.09
CA PHE A 183 22.06 -33.43 -31.80
C PHE A 183 23.09 -32.58 -31.06
N LEU A 184 23.43 -31.40 -31.61
CA LEU A 184 24.43 -30.52 -31.03
C LEU A 184 24.04 -30.06 -29.62
N ARG A 185 22.75 -29.78 -29.37
CA ARG A 185 22.26 -29.45 -28.03
C ARG A 185 22.32 -30.64 -27.08
N ALA A 186 22.07 -31.86 -27.54
CA ALA A 186 22.22 -33.07 -26.72
C ALA A 186 23.69 -33.30 -26.34
N THR A 187 24.60 -33.16 -27.31
CA THR A 187 26.05 -33.27 -27.12
C THR A 187 26.59 -32.17 -26.20
N LEU A 188 26.14 -30.91 -26.38
CA LEU A 188 26.47 -29.79 -25.51
C LEU A 188 26.04 -30.07 -24.07
N ARG A 189 24.79 -30.52 -23.85
CA ARG A 189 24.29 -30.88 -22.51
C ARG A 189 25.08 -32.03 -21.88
N PHE A 190 25.46 -33.02 -22.67
CA PHE A 190 26.24 -34.16 -22.20
C PHE A 190 27.62 -33.72 -21.70
N TRP A 191 28.40 -33.01 -22.53
CA TRP A 191 29.74 -32.56 -22.16
C TRP A 191 29.72 -31.48 -21.08
N HIS A 192 28.80 -30.51 -21.17
CA HIS A 192 28.61 -29.50 -20.12
C HIS A 192 28.36 -30.14 -18.76
N LYS A 193 27.49 -31.17 -18.70
CA LYS A 193 27.22 -31.88 -17.46
C LYS A 193 28.46 -32.57 -16.90
N ILE A 194 29.23 -33.28 -17.72
CA ILE A 194 30.45 -33.97 -17.26
C ILE A 194 31.46 -32.98 -16.68
N ILE A 195 31.71 -31.86 -17.39
CA ILE A 195 32.66 -30.84 -16.94
C ILE A 195 32.14 -30.15 -15.66
N LYS A 196 30.85 -29.79 -15.62
CA LYS A 196 30.20 -29.19 -14.44
C LYS A 196 30.29 -30.11 -13.23
N ASP A 197 29.97 -31.40 -13.37
CA ASP A 197 30.00 -32.38 -12.28
C ASP A 197 31.44 -32.56 -11.73
N ARG A 198 32.44 -32.60 -12.61
CA ARG A 198 33.86 -32.66 -12.20
C ARG A 198 34.30 -31.40 -11.45
N LEU A 199 34.09 -30.22 -12.06
CA LEU A 199 34.46 -28.94 -11.45
C LEU A 199 33.72 -28.69 -10.14
N ALA A 200 32.45 -29.09 -10.05
CA ALA A 200 31.66 -28.98 -8.83
C ALA A 200 32.22 -29.91 -7.74
N SER A 201 32.62 -31.14 -8.07
CA SER A 201 33.25 -32.06 -7.11
C SER A 201 34.55 -31.48 -6.56
N ASP A 202 35.45 -31.04 -7.44
CA ASP A 202 36.74 -30.44 -7.05
C ASP A 202 36.54 -29.17 -6.20
N PHE A 203 35.52 -28.37 -6.55
CA PHE A 203 35.18 -27.17 -5.81
C PHE A 203 34.53 -27.47 -4.45
N GLU A 204 33.67 -28.47 -4.34
CA GLU A 204 33.11 -28.93 -3.07
C GLU A 204 34.23 -29.39 -2.11
N GLU A 205 35.20 -30.16 -2.59
CA GLU A 205 36.37 -30.56 -1.79
C GLU A 205 37.16 -29.35 -1.28
N LEU A 206 37.41 -28.37 -2.16
CA LEU A 206 38.09 -27.13 -1.78
C LEU A 206 37.30 -26.31 -0.76
N LEU A 207 35.98 -26.21 -0.91
CA LEU A 207 35.10 -25.52 0.02
C LEU A 207 35.14 -26.17 1.41
N THR A 208 35.22 -27.51 1.50
CA THR A 208 35.38 -28.18 2.79
C THR A 208 36.70 -27.85 3.49
N LEU A 209 37.80 -27.73 2.73
CA LEU A 209 39.11 -27.29 3.23
C LEU A 209 39.08 -25.83 3.74
N LEU A 210 38.26 -24.99 3.11
CA LEU A 210 38.01 -23.60 3.51
C LEU A 210 37.00 -23.45 4.66
N HIS A 211 36.51 -24.56 5.21
CA HIS A 211 35.46 -24.59 6.23
C HIS A 211 34.15 -23.89 5.79
N TRP A 212 33.85 -23.93 4.49
CA TRP A 212 32.59 -23.44 3.95
C TRP A 212 31.48 -24.51 4.04
N PRO A 213 30.23 -24.13 4.32
CA PRO A 213 29.76 -22.79 4.70
C PRO A 213 29.95 -22.50 6.20
N SER A 214 30.07 -21.22 6.55
CA SER A 214 30.13 -20.76 7.94
C SER A 214 28.73 -20.83 8.57
N ILE A 215 28.46 -21.91 9.29
CA ILE A 215 27.17 -22.14 9.96
C ILE A 215 27.02 -21.25 11.21
N SER A 216 28.14 -20.91 11.84
CA SER A 216 28.22 -20.03 13.02
C SER A 216 29.02 -18.78 12.67
N PRO A 217 29.00 -17.71 13.50
CA PRO A 217 29.82 -16.54 13.28
C PRO A 217 31.30 -16.94 13.17
N PRO A 218 32.03 -16.43 12.16
CA PRO A 218 33.42 -16.81 11.96
C PRO A 218 34.26 -16.41 13.18
N MET A 219 34.83 -17.40 13.86
CA MET A 219 35.86 -17.14 14.88
C MET A 219 37.15 -16.74 14.16
N GLN A 220 37.82 -15.68 14.60
CA GLN A 220 39.09 -15.26 13.99
C GLN A 220 40.13 -16.40 14.12
N PRO A 221 40.68 -16.91 13.00
CA PRO A 221 41.73 -17.90 13.07
C PRO A 221 43.02 -17.26 13.62
N LEU A 222 43.67 -17.94 14.56
CA LEU A 222 44.87 -17.44 15.25
C LEU A 222 46.13 -17.39 14.35
N ALA A 223 46.12 -18.03 13.17
CA ALA A 223 47.18 -17.94 12.14
C ALA A 223 46.66 -18.42 10.77
N PRO A 224 47.18 -17.88 9.63
CA PRO A 224 46.89 -18.42 8.31
C PRO A 224 47.55 -19.80 8.12
N PRO A 225 46.89 -20.78 7.46
CA PRO A 225 47.45 -22.10 7.22
C PRO A 225 48.67 -22.00 6.28
N ALA A 226 49.65 -22.89 6.44
CA ALA A 226 50.87 -22.91 5.62
C ALA A 226 50.60 -23.02 4.10
N ASN A 227 49.47 -23.62 3.72
CA ASN A 227 49.06 -23.82 2.33
C ASN A 227 48.06 -22.75 1.84
N ALA A 228 47.89 -21.64 2.56
CA ALA A 228 46.87 -20.62 2.26
C ALA A 228 46.97 -20.06 0.82
N GLN A 229 48.18 -19.86 0.32
CA GLN A 229 48.39 -19.31 -1.02
C GLN A 229 48.04 -20.30 -2.12
N GLU A 230 48.34 -21.59 -1.92
CA GLU A 230 47.99 -22.66 -2.85
C GLU A 230 46.46 -22.86 -2.90
N ILE A 231 45.81 -22.93 -1.74
CA ILE A 231 44.34 -23.00 -1.62
C ILE A 231 43.69 -21.79 -2.28
N SER A 232 44.22 -20.58 -2.09
CA SER A 232 43.71 -19.37 -2.74
C SER A 232 43.87 -19.41 -4.26
N SER A 233 44.96 -19.96 -4.77
CA SER A 233 45.19 -20.10 -6.22
C SER A 233 44.27 -21.15 -6.85
N GLN A 234 43.98 -22.23 -6.13
CA GLN A 234 43.02 -23.25 -6.56
C GLN A 234 41.59 -22.71 -6.55
N LEU A 235 41.24 -21.88 -5.54
CA LEU A 235 39.95 -21.19 -5.48
C LEU A 235 39.76 -20.27 -6.68
N ASP A 236 40.79 -19.47 -6.98
CA ASP A 236 40.80 -18.57 -8.14
C ASP A 236 40.60 -19.34 -9.45
N LEU A 237 41.33 -20.45 -9.62
CA LEU A 237 41.24 -21.32 -10.80
C LEU A 237 39.85 -21.93 -10.97
N LEU A 238 39.32 -22.59 -9.94
CA LEU A 238 38.03 -23.30 -10.03
C LEU A 238 36.86 -22.35 -10.21
N VAL A 239 36.84 -21.21 -9.49
CA VAL A 239 35.80 -20.18 -9.68
C VAL A 239 35.88 -19.60 -11.08
N SER A 240 37.09 -19.33 -11.60
CA SER A 240 37.25 -18.82 -12.97
C SER A 240 36.80 -19.82 -14.03
N GLN A 241 37.11 -21.11 -13.86
CA GLN A 241 36.66 -22.19 -14.74
C GLN A 241 35.14 -22.37 -14.72
N LEU A 242 34.54 -22.35 -13.54
CA LEU A 242 33.07 -22.40 -13.40
C LEU A 242 32.41 -21.17 -14.04
N MET A 243 32.99 -19.98 -13.91
CA MET A 243 32.48 -18.78 -14.56
C MET A 243 32.62 -18.84 -16.09
N ALA A 244 33.72 -19.39 -16.61
CA ALA A 244 33.89 -19.59 -18.04
C ALA A 244 32.87 -20.60 -18.62
N LEU A 245 32.42 -21.56 -17.83
CA LEU A 245 31.36 -22.51 -18.19
C LEU A 245 29.94 -21.90 -18.08
N GLN A 246 29.77 -20.69 -17.50
CA GLN A 246 28.45 -20.09 -17.27
C GLN A 246 27.67 -19.88 -18.56
N THR A 247 28.33 -19.44 -19.64
CA THR A 247 27.66 -19.12 -20.91
C THR A 247 26.93 -20.32 -21.52
N SER A 248 27.49 -21.53 -21.39
CA SER A 248 26.83 -22.74 -21.84
C SER A 248 25.70 -23.18 -20.90
N ASP A 249 25.81 -22.92 -19.59
CA ASP A 249 24.75 -23.21 -18.60
C ASP A 249 23.50 -22.37 -18.85
N ASP A 250 23.68 -21.09 -19.16
CA ASP A 250 22.60 -20.14 -19.44
C ASP A 250 21.81 -20.57 -20.69
N LEU A 251 22.50 -20.92 -21.78
CA LEU A 251 21.89 -21.43 -23.03
C LEU A 251 21.12 -22.74 -22.82
N ILE A 252 21.61 -23.61 -21.94
CA ILE A 252 20.92 -24.86 -21.59
C ILE A 252 19.66 -24.56 -20.74
N SER A 253 19.72 -23.57 -19.85
CA SER A 253 18.69 -23.24 -18.86
C SER A 253 17.54 -22.39 -19.41
N GLU A 254 17.80 -21.44 -20.33
CA GLU A 254 16.77 -20.53 -20.90
C GLU A 254 15.57 -21.26 -21.53
N LYS A 255 15.75 -22.49 -22.04
CA LYS A 255 14.68 -23.24 -22.71
C LYS A 255 13.79 -24.08 -21.79
N ALA A 256 14.10 -24.17 -20.50
CA ALA A 256 13.31 -24.94 -19.52
C ALA A 256 12.21 -24.10 -18.83
N LEU A 257 12.27 -22.77 -18.92
CA LEU A 257 11.33 -21.85 -18.26
C LEU A 257 10.14 -21.52 -19.17
N THR A 258 9.06 -22.30 -19.09
CA THR A 258 7.77 -21.92 -19.65
C THR A 258 7.16 -20.76 -18.86
N THR A 259 6.66 -19.78 -19.61
CA THR A 259 6.26 -18.44 -19.18
C THR A 259 4.95 -18.39 -18.40
N LEU A 260 4.95 -17.72 -17.23
CA LEU A 260 3.78 -17.04 -16.67
C LEU A 260 3.94 -15.53 -16.90
N PRO A 261 2.91 -14.80 -17.41
CA PRO A 261 2.98 -13.36 -17.61
C PRO A 261 3.10 -12.60 -16.29
N GLY A 262 4.07 -11.69 -16.17
CA GLY A 262 4.07 -10.63 -15.15
C GLY A 262 5.07 -10.73 -13.99
N VAL A 263 5.92 -11.76 -13.92
CA VAL A 263 7.01 -11.85 -12.94
C VAL A 263 8.35 -11.57 -13.63
N PRO A 264 9.18 -10.62 -13.16
CA PRO A 264 10.54 -10.46 -13.64
C PRO A 264 11.29 -11.79 -13.45
N GLN A 265 11.65 -12.44 -14.55
CA GLN A 265 12.38 -13.71 -14.47
C GLN A 265 13.73 -13.44 -13.82
N ALA A 266 13.93 -14.06 -12.66
CA ALA A 266 15.25 -14.07 -12.03
C ALA A 266 16.15 -14.95 -12.90
N SER A 267 17.26 -14.38 -13.41
CA SER A 267 18.30 -15.14 -14.09
C SER A 267 18.72 -16.37 -13.27
N PRO A 268 19.19 -17.47 -13.87
CA PRO A 268 19.79 -18.54 -13.09
C PRO A 268 20.94 -17.99 -12.24
N LEU A 269 21.18 -18.64 -11.10
CA LEU A 269 22.33 -18.31 -10.25
C LEU A 269 23.62 -18.63 -11.00
N SER A 270 24.69 -17.88 -10.72
CA SER A 270 26.02 -18.22 -11.21
C SER A 270 26.46 -19.61 -10.72
N LEU A 271 27.14 -20.36 -11.58
CA LEU A 271 27.61 -21.73 -11.35
C LEU A 271 28.40 -21.88 -10.04
N PRO A 272 29.38 -21.01 -9.70
CA PRO A 272 30.05 -21.09 -8.41
C PRO A 272 29.07 -21.02 -7.23
N VAL A 273 28.10 -20.11 -7.30
CA VAL A 273 27.12 -19.92 -6.22
C VAL A 273 26.12 -21.08 -6.16
N GLN A 274 25.71 -21.65 -7.30
CA GLN A 274 24.89 -22.87 -7.33
C GLN A 274 25.54 -23.97 -6.48
N VAL A 275 26.84 -24.23 -6.67
CA VAL A 275 27.58 -25.25 -5.91
C VAL A 275 27.70 -24.85 -4.44
N MET A 276 28.08 -23.60 -4.15
CA MET A 276 28.27 -23.11 -2.78
C MET A 276 27.00 -23.17 -1.92
N VAL A 277 25.81 -23.07 -2.52
CA VAL A 277 24.53 -23.12 -1.81
C VAL A 277 24.09 -24.57 -1.53
N LEU A 278 24.58 -25.59 -2.26
CA LEU A 278 24.14 -26.99 -2.10
C LEU A 278 24.23 -27.53 -0.66
N PRO A 279 25.33 -27.31 0.11
CA PRO A 279 25.40 -27.77 1.50
C PRO A 279 24.33 -27.13 2.39
N LEU A 280 24.04 -25.84 2.17
CA LEU A 280 23.01 -25.09 2.90
C LEU A 280 21.61 -25.58 2.50
N THR A 281 21.36 -25.86 1.22
CA THR A 281 20.12 -26.47 0.73
C THR A 281 19.86 -27.83 1.35
N LYS A 282 20.85 -28.72 1.39
CA LYS A 282 20.74 -30.05 2.01
C LYS A 282 20.38 -29.90 3.50
N ARG A 283 21.05 -28.99 4.20
CA ARG A 283 20.77 -28.70 5.62
C ARG A 283 19.38 -28.12 5.84
N PHE A 284 18.97 -27.16 5.03
CA PHE A 284 17.65 -26.55 5.09
C PHE A 284 16.56 -27.60 4.90
N ARG A 285 16.65 -28.42 3.84
CA ARG A 285 15.69 -29.49 3.58
C ARG A 285 15.65 -30.50 4.73
N TYR A 286 16.80 -30.89 5.26
CA TYR A 286 16.84 -31.81 6.40
C TYR A 286 16.06 -31.30 7.64
N HIS A 287 16.14 -30.00 7.95
CA HIS A 287 15.50 -29.44 9.15
C HIS A 287 14.06 -28.96 8.91
N PHE A 288 13.79 -28.31 7.78
CA PHE A 288 12.54 -27.59 7.54
C PHE A 288 11.60 -28.28 6.55
N THR A 289 11.91 -29.51 6.15
CA THR A 289 11.01 -30.35 5.33
C THR A 289 10.80 -31.73 5.97
N GLY A 290 9.77 -32.44 5.52
CA GLY A 290 9.42 -33.78 6.04
C GLY A 290 8.84 -33.74 7.46
N ASN A 291 9.11 -34.78 8.25
CA ASN A 291 8.44 -35.05 9.54
C ASN A 291 9.22 -34.56 10.77
N ARG A 292 10.17 -33.63 10.60
CA ARG A 292 10.95 -33.08 11.73
C ARG A 292 10.10 -32.13 12.57
N THR A 293 10.36 -32.08 13.86
CA THR A 293 9.73 -31.12 14.77
C THR A 293 10.03 -29.67 14.39
N THR A 294 11.18 -29.42 13.77
CA THR A 294 11.60 -28.12 13.23
C THR A 294 10.80 -27.69 12.00
N ASN A 295 10.06 -28.58 11.35
CA ASN A 295 9.12 -28.25 10.28
C ASN A 295 7.73 -27.98 10.88
N SER A 296 7.53 -26.78 11.42
CA SER A 296 6.27 -26.36 12.04
C SER A 296 5.67 -25.16 11.31
N LEU A 297 4.39 -25.27 10.96
CA LEU A 297 3.64 -24.18 10.33
C LEU A 297 3.45 -22.97 11.25
N GLY A 298 3.42 -23.18 12.57
CA GLY A 298 3.28 -22.11 13.55
C GLY A 298 4.59 -21.47 13.96
N LYS A 299 5.71 -21.88 13.36
CA LYS A 299 7.05 -21.35 13.64
C LYS A 299 7.83 -20.95 12.37
N PRO A 300 7.27 -20.09 11.50
CA PRO A 300 7.98 -19.65 10.31
C PRO A 300 9.27 -18.89 10.62
N GLU A 301 9.35 -18.23 11.78
CA GLU A 301 10.54 -17.52 12.24
C GLU A 301 11.80 -18.41 12.28
N TRP A 302 11.64 -19.73 12.47
CA TRP A 302 12.77 -20.66 12.55
C TRP A 302 13.55 -20.76 11.24
N TYR A 303 12.86 -20.94 10.11
CA TYR A 303 13.54 -21.08 8.82
C TYR A 303 13.95 -19.72 8.26
N LEU A 304 13.15 -18.67 8.51
CA LEU A 304 13.43 -17.30 8.09
C LEU A 304 14.68 -16.74 8.77
N THR A 305 14.75 -16.82 10.10
CA THR A 305 15.92 -16.37 10.87
C THR A 305 17.17 -17.17 10.51
N GLN A 306 17.03 -18.48 10.29
CA GLN A 306 18.15 -19.33 9.91
C GLN A 306 18.76 -18.89 8.57
N ILE A 307 17.93 -18.50 7.60
CA ILE A 307 18.37 -17.99 6.30
C ILE A 307 19.10 -16.65 6.45
N LEU A 308 18.53 -15.70 7.19
CA LEU A 308 19.18 -14.40 7.45
C LEU A 308 20.54 -14.58 8.14
N MET A 309 20.61 -15.48 9.12
CA MET A 309 21.85 -15.81 9.81
C MET A 309 22.89 -16.39 8.83
N TRP A 310 22.50 -17.28 7.91
CA TRP A 310 23.41 -17.80 6.89
C TRP A 310 23.87 -16.70 5.92
N MET A 311 23.00 -15.79 5.51
CA MET A 311 23.39 -14.64 4.69
C MET A 311 24.43 -13.76 5.42
N GLY A 312 24.19 -13.46 6.70
CA GLY A 312 25.10 -12.65 7.52
C GLY A 312 26.45 -13.31 7.74
N ASN A 313 26.47 -14.57 8.21
CA ASN A 313 27.70 -15.29 8.57
C ASN A 313 28.65 -15.50 7.39
N ASN A 314 28.12 -15.59 6.17
CA ASN A 314 28.90 -15.87 4.96
C ASN A 314 29.20 -14.63 4.12
N SER A 315 28.70 -13.45 4.51
CA SER A 315 28.87 -12.19 3.76
C SER A 315 30.34 -11.82 3.51
N ALA A 316 31.17 -11.82 4.57
CA ALA A 316 32.59 -11.48 4.47
C ALA A 316 33.37 -12.44 3.56
N PHE A 317 33.03 -13.73 3.56
CA PHE A 317 33.68 -14.68 2.65
C PHE A 317 33.32 -14.38 1.18
N MET A 318 32.06 -14.05 0.90
CA MET A 318 31.65 -13.66 -0.46
C MET A 318 32.34 -12.37 -0.92
N ASP A 319 32.41 -11.36 -0.05
CA ASP A 319 32.98 -10.05 -0.36
C ASP A 319 34.51 -10.12 -0.47
N ASP A 320 35.21 -10.84 0.41
CA ASP A 320 36.67 -10.85 0.49
C ASP A 320 37.35 -11.93 -0.36
N LYS A 321 36.67 -13.06 -0.63
CA LYS A 321 37.26 -14.21 -1.34
C LYS A 321 36.70 -14.42 -2.72
N ILE A 322 35.37 -14.31 -2.90
CA ILE A 322 34.72 -14.65 -4.18
C ILE A 322 34.61 -13.44 -5.11
N GLN A 323 34.14 -12.29 -4.60
CA GLN A 323 33.95 -11.08 -5.42
C GLN A 323 35.20 -10.66 -6.20
N PRO A 324 36.43 -10.64 -5.63
CA PRO A 324 37.62 -10.24 -6.38
C PRO A 324 37.96 -11.17 -7.56
N ILE A 325 37.53 -12.44 -7.49
CA ILE A 325 37.71 -13.42 -8.58
C ILE A 325 36.66 -13.14 -9.68
N LEU A 326 35.42 -12.88 -9.29
CA LEU A 326 34.35 -12.52 -10.23
C LEU A 326 34.68 -11.22 -10.99
N ASP A 327 35.22 -10.22 -10.29
CA ASP A 327 35.62 -8.95 -10.90
C ASP A 327 36.73 -9.16 -11.95
N ARG A 328 37.68 -10.06 -11.70
CA ARG A 328 38.77 -10.39 -12.63
C ARG A 328 38.30 -11.17 -13.85
N THR A 329 37.27 -12.02 -13.68
CA THR A 329 36.65 -12.74 -14.80
C THR A 329 35.74 -11.84 -15.65
N GLY A 330 35.56 -10.56 -15.27
CA GLY A 330 34.71 -9.61 -15.98
C GLY A 330 33.22 -9.80 -15.75
N SER A 331 32.84 -10.56 -14.72
CA SER A 331 31.44 -10.80 -14.35
C SER A 331 30.85 -9.56 -13.68
N ASN A 332 29.70 -9.09 -14.17
CA ASN A 332 28.97 -7.96 -13.56
C ASN A 332 28.05 -8.41 -12.40
N VAL A 333 28.38 -9.53 -11.77
CA VAL A 333 27.54 -10.19 -10.78
C VAL A 333 28.08 -9.92 -9.38
N ASN A 334 27.19 -9.54 -8.47
CA ASN A 334 27.54 -9.37 -7.06
C ASN A 334 27.40 -10.71 -6.32
N ALA A 335 28.53 -11.24 -5.84
CA ALA A 335 28.65 -12.55 -5.22
C ALA A 335 27.74 -12.69 -3.98
N ARG A 336 27.68 -11.63 -3.15
CA ARG A 336 26.83 -11.60 -1.95
C ARG A 336 25.34 -11.61 -2.32
N VAL A 337 24.95 -10.82 -3.31
CA VAL A 337 23.57 -10.79 -3.80
C VAL A 337 23.15 -12.14 -4.36
N GLU A 338 24.01 -12.81 -5.13
CA GLU A 338 23.75 -14.16 -5.64
C GLU A 338 23.58 -15.19 -4.52
N LEU A 339 24.44 -15.16 -3.50
CA LEU A 339 24.28 -16.02 -2.32
C LEU A 339 22.91 -15.78 -1.65
N CYS A 340 22.55 -14.51 -1.46
CA CYS A 340 21.26 -14.14 -0.92
C CYS A 340 20.11 -14.67 -1.80
N ARG A 341 20.19 -14.56 -3.13
CA ARG A 341 19.19 -15.10 -4.06
C ARG A 341 19.02 -16.61 -3.89
N GLY A 342 20.12 -17.36 -3.81
CA GLY A 342 20.07 -18.82 -3.65
C GLY A 342 19.55 -19.29 -2.29
N LEU A 343 19.82 -18.53 -1.22
CA LEU A 343 19.23 -18.83 0.09
C LEU A 343 17.76 -18.42 0.16
N LEU A 344 17.40 -17.29 -0.45
CA LEU A 344 16.04 -16.79 -0.53
C LEU A 344 15.13 -17.77 -1.29
N SER A 345 15.62 -18.43 -2.33
CA SER A 345 14.81 -19.43 -3.07
C SER A 345 14.35 -20.60 -2.19
N LEU A 346 15.10 -20.94 -1.12
CA LEU A 346 14.70 -21.96 -0.15
C LEU A 346 13.48 -21.52 0.67
N ALA A 347 13.50 -20.26 1.14
CA ALA A 347 12.35 -19.68 1.81
C ALA A 347 11.15 -19.52 0.87
N GLN A 348 11.38 -19.15 -0.40
CA GLN A 348 10.32 -19.04 -1.40
C GLN A 348 9.65 -20.40 -1.66
N GLU A 349 10.43 -21.47 -1.88
CA GLU A 349 9.92 -22.84 -2.06
C GLU A 349 9.09 -23.27 -0.85
N LYS A 350 9.61 -23.03 0.37
CA LYS A 350 8.96 -23.41 1.62
C LYS A 350 7.66 -22.63 1.86
N LEU A 351 7.69 -21.31 1.68
CA LEU A 351 6.54 -20.43 1.87
C LEU A 351 5.41 -20.76 0.89
N THR A 352 5.75 -20.99 -0.38
CA THR A 352 4.78 -21.37 -1.43
C THR A 352 4.05 -22.66 -1.07
N HIS A 353 4.75 -23.62 -0.45
CA HIS A 353 4.14 -24.87 0.00
C HIS A 353 3.26 -24.70 1.25
N ASP A 354 3.67 -23.87 2.20
CA ASP A 354 2.99 -23.75 3.50
C ASP A 354 1.76 -22.83 3.46
N LEU A 355 1.84 -21.75 2.69
CA LEU A 355 0.84 -20.69 2.66
C LEU A 355 -0.60 -21.18 2.30
N PRO A 356 -0.82 -22.07 1.31
CA PRO A 356 -2.16 -22.60 1.02
C PRO A 356 -2.80 -23.35 2.19
N ARG A 357 -1.99 -23.94 3.08
CA ARG A 357 -2.47 -24.71 4.25
C ARG A 357 -2.94 -23.80 5.38
N LEU A 358 -2.56 -22.53 5.36
CA LEU A 358 -2.85 -21.54 6.39
C LEU A 358 -4.07 -20.67 6.06
N LEU A 359 -4.66 -20.82 4.88
CA LEU A 359 -5.81 -20.00 4.45
C LEU A 359 -7.04 -20.14 5.37
N TYR A 360 -7.13 -21.22 6.14
CA TYR A 360 -8.25 -21.51 7.05
C TYR A 360 -7.98 -21.15 8.52
N ASP A 361 -6.76 -20.73 8.87
CA ASP A 361 -6.40 -20.34 10.24
C ASP A 361 -5.94 -18.88 10.28
N ASP A 362 -6.80 -17.98 10.76
CA ASP A 362 -6.52 -16.53 10.83
C ASP A 362 -5.27 -16.22 11.67
N THR A 363 -5.06 -16.94 12.77
CA THR A 363 -3.98 -16.66 13.72
C THR A 363 -2.61 -17.05 13.15
N LEU A 364 -2.50 -18.27 12.62
CA LEU A 364 -1.27 -18.73 11.99
C LEU A 364 -0.95 -17.95 10.72
N PHE A 365 -1.98 -17.58 9.95
CA PHE A 365 -1.82 -16.76 8.76
C PHE A 365 -1.23 -15.37 9.08
N CYS A 366 -1.78 -14.67 10.09
CA CYS A 366 -1.27 -13.35 10.47
C CYS A 366 0.17 -13.42 10.99
N HIS A 367 0.46 -14.41 11.85
CA HIS A 367 1.82 -14.64 12.34
C HIS A 367 2.81 -14.83 11.19
N LEU A 368 2.45 -15.67 10.20
CA LEU A 368 3.29 -15.86 9.02
C LEU A 368 3.50 -14.56 8.23
N VAL A 369 2.45 -13.79 7.99
CA VAL A 369 2.56 -12.51 7.25
C VAL A 369 3.46 -11.53 8.00
N ASP A 370 3.35 -11.44 9.32
CA ASP A 370 4.19 -10.56 10.14
C ASP A 370 5.66 -10.96 10.09
N GLU A 371 5.95 -12.26 10.20
CA GLU A 371 7.30 -12.79 10.06
C GLU A 371 7.87 -12.57 8.66
N VAL A 372 7.06 -12.67 7.60
CA VAL A 372 7.48 -12.37 6.22
C VAL A 372 7.77 -10.88 6.02
N LEU A 373 6.91 -9.99 6.55
CA LEU A 373 7.13 -8.54 6.52
C LEU A 373 8.43 -8.15 7.25
N GLN A 374 8.66 -8.75 8.42
CA GLN A 374 9.86 -8.52 9.21
C GLN A 374 11.12 -9.06 8.52
N PHE A 375 11.05 -10.27 7.96
CA PHE A 375 12.13 -10.85 7.16
C PHE A 375 12.49 -9.96 5.97
N GLU A 376 11.50 -9.46 5.22
CA GLU A 376 11.76 -8.59 4.08
C GLU A 376 12.45 -7.29 4.50
N LYS A 377 12.00 -6.69 5.61
CA LYS A 377 12.63 -5.49 6.16
C LYS A 377 14.10 -5.74 6.47
N GLU A 378 14.43 -6.83 7.16
CA GLU A 378 15.82 -7.19 7.51
C GLU A 378 16.67 -7.55 6.28
N LEU A 379 16.10 -8.27 5.32
CA LEU A 379 16.74 -8.60 4.05
C LEU A 379 17.21 -7.33 3.31
N ARG A 380 16.36 -6.30 3.27
CA ARG A 380 16.67 -5.04 2.58
C ARG A 380 17.55 -4.11 3.40
N SER A 381 17.31 -3.97 4.71
CA SER A 381 18.05 -3.02 5.55
C SER A 381 19.41 -3.54 5.99
N THR A 382 19.50 -4.81 6.40
CA THR A 382 20.69 -5.39 7.03
C THR A 382 21.59 -6.05 5.99
N HIS A 383 21.00 -6.86 5.09
CA HIS A 383 21.76 -7.56 4.06
C HIS A 383 21.91 -6.75 2.76
N SER A 384 21.34 -5.55 2.69
CA SER A 384 21.40 -4.64 1.53
C SER A 384 20.97 -5.32 0.21
N TYR A 385 19.99 -6.22 0.27
CA TYR A 385 19.49 -6.91 -0.91
C TYR A 385 18.78 -5.92 -1.85
N PRO A 386 19.09 -5.90 -3.17
CA PRO A 386 18.57 -4.90 -4.09
C PRO A 386 17.05 -4.89 -4.20
N ALA A 387 16.46 -3.70 -4.21
CA ALA A 387 15.01 -3.56 -4.28
C ALA A 387 14.39 -4.03 -5.61
N ALA A 388 15.17 -4.00 -6.68
CA ALA A 388 14.78 -4.46 -8.02
C ALA A 388 14.61 -5.99 -8.11
N LEU A 389 15.20 -6.75 -7.18
CA LEU A 389 15.11 -8.20 -7.18
C LEU A 389 13.92 -8.67 -6.32
N PRO A 390 13.25 -9.77 -6.69
CA PRO A 390 12.11 -10.29 -5.93
C PRO A 390 12.55 -10.77 -4.54
N GLY A 391 11.77 -10.36 -3.52
CA GLY A 391 11.88 -10.79 -2.12
C GLY A 391 10.97 -11.98 -1.79
N LEU A 392 10.51 -12.11 -0.55
CA LEU A 392 9.44 -13.05 -0.16
C LEU A 392 8.04 -12.46 -0.36
N LEU A 393 7.89 -11.13 -0.29
CA LEU A 393 6.57 -10.49 -0.34
C LEU A 393 5.77 -10.74 -1.62
N HIS A 394 6.38 -11.18 -2.72
CA HIS A 394 5.62 -11.47 -3.94
C HIS A 394 4.66 -12.67 -3.80
N ILE A 395 4.98 -13.62 -2.92
CA ILE A 395 4.20 -14.87 -2.70
C ILE A 395 2.86 -14.59 -2.00
N PRO A 396 2.82 -13.88 -0.84
CA PRO A 396 1.54 -13.57 -0.20
C PRO A 396 0.65 -12.59 -0.98
N LEU A 397 1.17 -11.99 -2.06
CA LEU A 397 0.43 -11.07 -2.93
C LEU A 397 -0.27 -11.77 -4.10
N GLU A 398 -0.18 -13.09 -4.22
CA GLU A 398 -1.04 -13.89 -5.09
C GLU A 398 -2.53 -13.70 -4.73
N ASP A 399 -3.42 -13.74 -5.71
CA ASP A 399 -4.79 -13.25 -5.53
C ASP A 399 -5.56 -13.92 -4.39
N ALA A 400 -5.52 -15.25 -4.27
CA ALA A 400 -6.23 -15.97 -3.20
C ALA A 400 -5.70 -15.59 -1.81
N THR A 401 -4.38 -15.52 -1.67
CA THR A 401 -3.73 -15.20 -0.40
C THR A 401 -3.89 -13.73 -0.03
N LEU A 402 -3.76 -12.82 -1.01
CA LEU A 402 -3.97 -11.39 -0.79
C LEU A 402 -5.41 -11.10 -0.36
N GLN A 403 -6.40 -11.77 -0.97
CA GLN A 403 -7.79 -11.66 -0.53
C GLN A 403 -8.00 -12.17 0.90
N LYS A 404 -7.35 -13.28 1.26
CA LYS A 404 -7.36 -13.77 2.64
C LYS A 404 -6.75 -12.73 3.59
N TRP A 405 -5.60 -12.16 3.25
CA TRP A 405 -4.95 -11.14 4.06
C TRP A 405 -5.86 -9.92 4.27
N LEU A 406 -6.41 -9.34 3.21
CA LEU A 406 -7.34 -8.21 3.30
C LEU A 406 -8.56 -8.53 4.16
N THR A 407 -9.08 -9.76 4.08
CA THR A 407 -10.24 -10.20 4.87
C THR A 407 -9.92 -10.25 6.36
N VAL A 408 -8.77 -10.83 6.73
CA VAL A 408 -8.35 -10.93 8.13
C VAL A 408 -7.99 -9.55 8.69
N GLU A 409 -7.27 -8.74 7.92
CA GLU A 409 -6.92 -7.37 8.30
C GLU A 409 -8.19 -6.53 8.53
N ARG A 410 -9.20 -6.64 7.65
CA ARG A 410 -10.52 -6.00 7.84
C ARG A 410 -11.18 -6.45 9.13
N LYS A 411 -11.26 -7.76 9.38
CA LYS A 411 -11.90 -8.33 10.56
C LYS A 411 -11.25 -7.80 11.84
N MET A 412 -9.92 -7.82 11.92
CA MET A 412 -9.18 -7.36 13.10
C MET A 412 -9.27 -5.84 13.29
N ALA A 413 -9.27 -5.07 12.20
CA ALA A 413 -9.49 -3.62 12.27
C ALA A 413 -10.89 -3.30 12.81
N LEU A 414 -11.93 -3.98 12.35
CA LEU A 414 -13.31 -3.78 12.84
C LEU A 414 -13.46 -4.18 14.31
N GLU A 415 -12.90 -5.32 14.73
CA GLU A 415 -12.88 -5.72 16.15
C GLU A 415 -12.18 -4.67 17.02
N LYS A 416 -11.10 -4.06 16.50
CA LYS A 416 -10.40 -2.97 17.19
C LYS A 416 -11.25 -1.69 17.28
N VAL A 417 -11.99 -1.36 16.22
CA VAL A 417 -12.95 -0.24 16.19
C VAL A 417 -14.08 -0.45 17.21
N ASP A 418 -14.62 -1.66 17.30
CA ASP A 418 -15.66 -1.99 18.28
C ASP A 418 -15.15 -1.86 19.71
N SER A 419 -13.94 -2.36 19.97
CA SER A 419 -13.28 -2.26 21.26
C SER A 419 -13.00 -0.80 21.67
N MET A 420 -12.50 0.04 20.76
CA MET A 420 -12.19 1.44 21.09
C MET A 420 -13.45 2.29 21.32
N LEU A 421 -14.53 2.08 20.56
CA LEU A 421 -15.77 2.84 20.74
C LEU A 421 -16.52 2.45 22.03
N SER A 422 -16.32 1.21 22.49
CA SER A 422 -16.88 0.67 23.73
C SER A 422 -16.02 0.97 24.97
N GLY A 423 -14.82 1.53 24.78
CA GLY A 423 -13.86 1.78 25.86
C GLY A 423 -14.32 2.83 26.87
N GLU A 424 -13.97 2.62 28.14
CA GLU A 424 -14.14 3.63 29.18
C GLU A 424 -13.27 4.86 28.85
N GLY A 425 -13.91 6.00 28.61
CA GLY A 425 -13.19 7.23 28.22
C GLY A 425 -13.01 7.42 26.71
N ALA A 426 -13.60 6.57 25.85
CA ALA A 426 -13.53 6.68 24.38
C ALA A 426 -13.85 8.11 23.85
N TRP A 427 -14.80 8.79 24.49
CA TRP A 427 -15.27 10.14 24.12
C TRP A 427 -14.62 11.26 24.93
N SER A 428 -13.54 10.98 25.64
CA SER A 428 -12.79 11.96 26.43
C SER A 428 -11.48 12.31 25.74
N CYS A 429 -11.10 13.59 25.79
CA CYS A 429 -9.78 14.04 25.38
C CYS A 429 -8.76 13.62 26.45
N GLN A 430 -7.71 12.92 26.03
CA GLN A 430 -6.64 12.43 26.92
C GLN A 430 -5.83 13.57 27.56
N TYR A 431 -5.75 14.74 26.91
CA TYR A 431 -4.87 15.87 27.30
C TYR A 431 -5.64 17.07 27.85
N ARG A 432 -6.80 16.84 28.49
CA ARG A 432 -7.69 17.91 29.00
C ARG A 432 -6.96 18.96 29.87
N ASP A 433 -5.88 18.58 30.53
CA ASP A 433 -5.14 19.42 31.48
C ASP A 433 -3.90 20.12 30.88
N ILE A 434 -3.63 19.95 29.58
CA ILE A 434 -2.48 20.55 28.89
C ILE A 434 -2.97 21.29 27.63
N SER A 435 -3.40 22.54 27.81
CA SER A 435 -4.02 23.39 26.78
C SER A 435 -3.17 23.59 25.52
N ASP A 436 -1.85 23.47 25.64
CA ASP A 436 -0.90 23.82 24.58
C ASP A 436 -0.51 22.59 23.72
N VAL A 437 -1.09 21.40 24.00
CA VAL A 437 -0.70 20.13 23.36
C VAL A 437 -1.81 19.55 22.45
N ASP A 438 -3.09 19.81 22.73
CA ASP A 438 -4.22 19.29 21.91
C ASP A 438 -5.13 20.43 21.42
N GLU A 439 -4.69 21.10 20.35
CA GLU A 439 -5.45 22.17 19.67
C GLU A 439 -6.78 21.67 19.08
N LEU A 440 -6.87 20.37 18.75
CA LEU A 440 -8.01 19.76 18.07
C LEU A 440 -9.00 19.08 19.03
N LYS A 441 -8.68 19.00 20.32
CA LYS A 441 -9.52 18.39 21.38
C LYS A 441 -10.05 17.01 20.99
N ALA A 442 -9.19 16.20 20.37
CA ALA A 442 -9.57 14.92 19.81
C ALA A 442 -9.90 13.93 20.95
N PRO A 443 -11.02 13.18 20.86
CA PRO A 443 -11.28 12.11 21.81
C PRO A 443 -10.39 10.89 21.53
N ASP A 444 -10.14 10.09 22.57
CA ASP A 444 -9.31 8.88 22.52
C ASP A 444 -9.67 7.93 21.37
N CYS A 445 -10.96 7.72 21.10
CA CYS A 445 -11.40 6.84 20.02
C CYS A 445 -10.92 7.32 18.64
N ALA A 446 -10.88 8.63 18.40
CA ALA A 446 -10.45 9.19 17.13
C ALA A 446 -8.93 9.10 16.94
N GLU A 447 -8.16 9.37 18.00
CA GLU A 447 -6.69 9.19 17.97
C GLU A 447 -6.30 7.73 17.78
N THR A 448 -6.96 6.83 18.51
CA THR A 448 -6.74 5.39 18.41
C THR A 448 -7.12 4.87 17.01
N PHE A 449 -8.22 5.38 16.44
CA PHE A 449 -8.62 5.06 15.06
C PHE A 449 -7.58 5.51 14.03
N MET A 450 -7.10 6.75 14.10
CA MET A 450 -6.06 7.21 13.17
C MET A 450 -4.73 6.45 13.35
N THR A 451 -4.41 6.03 14.58
CA THR A 451 -3.25 5.17 14.84
C THR A 451 -3.41 3.80 14.21
N LEU A 452 -4.59 3.18 14.29
CA LEU A 452 -4.89 1.93 13.61
C LEU A 452 -4.69 2.06 12.09
N LEU A 453 -5.20 3.14 11.49
CA LEU A 453 -5.00 3.39 10.05
C LEU A 453 -3.53 3.59 9.68
N LEU A 454 -2.72 4.23 10.54
CA LEU A 454 -1.27 4.34 10.33
C LEU A 454 -0.57 2.98 10.38
N VAL A 455 -0.94 2.11 11.33
CA VAL A 455 -0.41 0.74 11.41
C VAL A 455 -0.71 -0.02 10.12
N ILE A 456 -1.94 0.05 9.62
CA ILE A 456 -2.30 -0.56 8.32
C ILE A 456 -1.47 0.07 7.19
N THR A 457 -1.30 1.40 7.18
CA THR A 457 -0.49 2.11 6.18
C THR A 457 0.95 1.61 6.14
N ASP A 458 1.60 1.45 7.29
CA ASP A 458 2.98 0.98 7.35
C ASP A 458 3.11 -0.47 6.87
N ARG A 459 2.09 -1.32 7.06
CA ARG A 459 2.08 -2.71 6.55
C ARG A 459 2.06 -2.77 5.03
N TYR A 460 1.22 -1.97 4.37
CA TYR A 460 1.12 -2.04 2.91
C TYR A 460 2.10 -1.10 2.17
N ARG A 461 2.64 -0.06 2.83
CA ARG A 461 3.62 0.86 2.23
C ARG A 461 4.85 0.15 1.69
N ALA A 462 5.33 -0.89 2.37
CA ALA A 462 6.52 -1.64 1.98
C ALA A 462 6.25 -2.69 0.87
N LEU A 463 5.01 -2.88 0.43
CA LEU A 463 4.69 -3.89 -0.58
C LEU A 463 5.30 -3.51 -1.95
N PRO A 464 5.86 -4.48 -2.67
CA PRO A 464 6.52 -4.22 -3.96
C PRO A 464 5.55 -3.94 -5.11
N CYS A 465 4.25 -4.17 -4.94
CA CYS A 465 3.25 -4.08 -6.00
C CYS A 465 2.19 -3.03 -5.70
N SER A 466 2.07 -2.01 -6.57
CA SER A 466 1.06 -0.95 -6.42
C SER A 466 -0.38 -1.48 -6.45
N ARG A 467 -0.69 -2.51 -7.24
CA ARG A 467 -2.01 -3.15 -7.24
C ARG A 467 -2.42 -3.66 -5.84
N ALA A 468 -1.47 -4.24 -5.10
CA ALA A 468 -1.72 -4.69 -3.74
C ALA A 468 -1.87 -3.51 -2.77
N GLN A 469 -1.01 -2.49 -2.89
CA GLN A 469 -1.12 -1.27 -2.10
C GLN A 469 -2.48 -0.58 -2.28
N LEU A 470 -3.00 -0.53 -3.51
CA LEU A 470 -4.31 0.04 -3.82
C LEU A 470 -5.46 -0.76 -3.19
N LYS A 471 -5.41 -2.09 -3.18
CA LYS A 471 -6.41 -2.91 -2.46
C LYS A 471 -6.41 -2.65 -0.94
N PHE A 472 -5.25 -2.40 -0.34
CA PHE A 472 -5.19 -1.98 1.07
C PHE A 472 -5.67 -0.55 1.28
N LEU A 473 -5.41 0.36 0.34
CA LEU A 473 -5.98 1.70 0.35
C LEU A 473 -7.52 1.66 0.26
N ASP A 474 -8.09 0.75 -0.54
CA ASP A 474 -9.54 0.52 -0.59
C ASP A 474 -10.07 0.10 0.79
N LEU A 475 -9.43 -0.88 1.43
CA LEU A 475 -9.77 -1.28 2.80
C LEU A 475 -9.66 -0.09 3.79
N GLN A 476 -8.63 0.73 3.67
CA GLN A 476 -8.44 1.91 4.52
C GLN A 476 -9.58 2.91 4.35
N ARG A 477 -10.02 3.15 3.10
CA ARG A 477 -11.17 4.01 2.78
C ARG A 477 -12.49 3.43 3.30
N GLU A 478 -12.69 2.13 3.17
CA GLU A 478 -13.85 1.42 3.75
C GLU A 478 -13.92 1.60 5.27
N LEU A 479 -12.78 1.46 5.98
CA LEU A 479 -12.73 1.62 7.44
C LEU A 479 -13.05 3.05 7.87
N VAL A 480 -12.58 4.07 7.14
CA VAL A 480 -12.93 5.48 7.40
C VAL A 480 -14.44 5.71 7.19
N ASP A 481 -15.00 5.15 6.13
CA ASP A 481 -16.43 5.24 5.83
C ASP A 481 -17.29 4.61 6.95
N ASP A 482 -16.93 3.40 7.37
CA ASP A 482 -17.57 2.68 8.47
C ASP A 482 -17.48 3.47 9.79
N PHE A 483 -16.30 4.00 10.13
CA PHE A 483 -16.13 4.81 11.32
C PHE A 483 -17.01 6.08 11.26
N ARG A 484 -17.09 6.78 10.12
CA ARG A 484 -17.99 7.92 9.94
C ARG A 484 -19.46 7.53 10.13
N ILE A 485 -19.88 6.38 9.59
CA ILE A 485 -21.26 5.89 9.78
C ILE A 485 -21.54 5.67 11.28
N ARG A 486 -20.61 5.05 12.01
CA ARG A 486 -20.72 4.84 13.45
C ARG A 486 -20.76 6.17 14.22
N LEU A 487 -19.90 7.15 13.88
CA LEU A 487 -19.98 8.51 14.45
C LEU A 487 -21.36 9.12 14.23
N THR A 488 -21.94 8.94 13.04
CA THR A 488 -23.28 9.44 12.71
C THR A 488 -24.36 8.75 13.55
N GLN A 489 -24.24 7.45 13.81
CA GLN A 489 -25.17 6.70 14.66
C GLN A 489 -25.13 7.20 16.10
N VAL A 490 -23.93 7.28 16.70
CA VAL A 490 -23.76 7.76 18.08
C VAL A 490 -24.21 9.23 18.20
N MET A 491 -23.94 10.06 17.18
CA MET A 491 -24.44 11.43 17.13
C MET A 491 -25.97 11.50 17.14
N LYS A 492 -26.65 10.62 16.40
CA LYS A 492 -28.12 10.57 16.36
C LYS A 492 -28.71 10.19 17.72
N GLU A 493 -28.08 9.30 18.47
CA GLU A 493 -28.48 8.96 19.84
C GLU A 493 -28.41 10.19 20.77
N GLU A 494 -27.34 10.98 20.64
CA GLU A 494 -27.11 12.21 21.41
C GLU A 494 -27.90 13.43 20.89
N SER A 495 -28.64 13.30 19.78
CA SER A 495 -29.31 14.43 19.12
C SER A 495 -30.42 15.08 19.97
N ARG A 496 -30.90 14.41 21.02
CA ARG A 496 -31.85 14.97 21.99
C ARG A 496 -31.21 16.04 22.88
N SER A 497 -29.89 16.00 23.03
CA SER A 497 -29.10 16.96 23.81
C SER A 497 -27.85 17.40 23.03
N PRO A 498 -27.98 18.25 21.99
CA PRO A 498 -26.85 18.70 21.16
C PRO A 498 -25.80 19.53 21.93
N LEU A 499 -26.14 19.96 23.14
CA LEU A 499 -25.23 20.62 24.08
C LEU A 499 -24.62 19.65 25.08
N SER A 500 -24.63 18.33 24.85
CA SER A 500 -23.91 17.37 25.71
C SER A 500 -22.39 17.43 25.43
N PRO A 501 -21.54 17.14 26.44
CA PRO A 501 -20.10 17.02 26.20
C PRO A 501 -19.76 15.96 25.15
N ARG A 502 -20.53 14.87 25.12
CA ARG A 502 -20.35 13.77 24.16
C ARG A 502 -20.67 14.20 22.73
N TYR A 503 -21.71 15.01 22.52
CA TYR A 503 -22.02 15.58 21.21
C TYR A 503 -20.86 16.42 20.67
N SER A 504 -20.25 17.24 21.53
CA SER A 504 -19.07 18.05 21.18
C SER A 504 -17.84 17.18 20.91
N ALA A 505 -17.64 16.10 21.66
CA ALA A 505 -16.55 15.16 21.44
C ALA A 505 -16.68 14.43 20.09
N ILE A 506 -17.88 14.02 19.69
CA ILE A 506 -18.14 13.43 18.37
C ILE A 506 -17.82 14.43 17.25
N LEU A 507 -18.19 15.69 17.45
CA LEU A 507 -17.89 16.76 16.49
C LEU A 507 -16.37 16.99 16.36
N ASN A 508 -15.65 17.02 17.48
CA ASN A 508 -14.19 17.12 17.48
C ASN A 508 -13.54 15.90 16.81
N ALA A 509 -14.06 14.68 17.03
CA ALA A 509 -13.59 13.46 16.35
C ALA A 509 -13.70 13.57 14.83
N ALA A 510 -14.88 13.97 14.32
CA ALA A 510 -15.10 14.13 12.89
C ALA A 510 -14.17 15.19 12.28
N ASN A 511 -13.97 16.31 12.99
CA ASN A 511 -13.05 17.36 12.55
C ASN A 511 -11.58 16.90 12.57
N TYR A 512 -11.17 16.18 13.61
CA TYR A 512 -9.82 15.64 13.74
C TYR A 512 -9.50 14.68 12.58
N ILE A 513 -10.38 13.71 12.32
CA ILE A 513 -10.20 12.75 11.22
C ILE A 513 -10.15 13.48 9.87
N SER A 514 -11.06 14.43 9.63
CA SER A 514 -11.05 15.24 8.40
C SER A 514 -9.72 15.99 8.23
N THR A 515 -9.20 16.59 9.30
CA THR A 515 -7.92 17.32 9.27
C THR A 515 -6.75 16.39 8.95
N VAL A 516 -6.66 15.23 9.62
CA VAL A 516 -5.56 14.28 9.39
C VAL A 516 -5.63 13.66 7.98
N LEU A 517 -6.83 13.37 7.46
CA LEU A 517 -7.00 12.85 6.10
C LEU A 517 -6.67 13.89 5.03
N ALA A 518 -6.95 15.17 5.29
CA ALA A 518 -6.52 16.26 4.42
C ALA A 518 -4.98 16.33 4.38
N ASP A 519 -4.30 16.24 5.52
CA ASP A 519 -2.84 16.19 5.56
C ASP A 519 -2.26 14.95 4.86
N TRP A 520 -2.97 13.82 4.89
CA TRP A 520 -2.55 12.61 4.20
C TRP A 520 -2.68 12.71 2.69
N ALA A 521 -3.67 13.45 2.19
CA ALA A 521 -3.83 13.71 0.76
C ALA A 521 -2.57 14.35 0.15
N ASP A 522 -1.87 15.18 0.92
CA ASP A 522 -0.65 15.87 0.50
C ASP A 522 0.64 15.06 0.76
N ASN A 523 0.55 13.85 1.30
CA ASN A 523 1.72 13.02 1.58
C ASN A 523 2.24 12.34 0.30
N VAL A 524 3.57 12.37 0.10
CA VAL A 524 4.26 11.76 -1.05
C VAL A 524 3.80 10.32 -1.32
N PHE A 525 3.62 9.51 -0.28
CA PHE A 525 3.19 8.13 -0.45
C PHE A 525 1.78 8.03 -1.05
N PHE A 526 0.82 8.82 -0.57
CA PHE A 526 -0.54 8.81 -1.10
C PHE A 526 -0.62 9.45 -2.49
N LEU A 527 0.19 10.47 -2.77
CA LEU A 527 0.32 11.02 -4.12
C LEU A 527 0.88 9.99 -5.13
N GLN A 528 1.84 9.16 -4.71
CA GLN A 528 2.33 8.04 -5.53
C GLN A 528 1.25 6.99 -5.79
N LEU A 529 0.42 6.67 -4.81
CA LEU A 529 -0.72 5.77 -5.00
C LEU A 529 -1.76 6.37 -5.95
N GLN A 530 -2.02 7.68 -5.86
CA GLN A 530 -2.92 8.37 -6.77
C GLN A 530 -2.43 8.28 -8.22
N GLN A 531 -1.12 8.49 -8.44
CA GLN A 531 -0.51 8.28 -9.74
C GLN A 531 -0.65 6.82 -10.21
N ALA A 532 -0.49 5.85 -9.30
CA ALA A 532 -0.67 4.44 -9.62
C ALA A 532 -2.11 4.09 -10.02
N VAL A 533 -3.13 4.69 -9.38
CA VAL A 533 -4.54 4.54 -9.77
C VAL A 533 -4.76 5.01 -11.21
N VAL A 534 -4.28 6.21 -11.54
CA VAL A 534 -4.41 6.76 -12.90
C VAL A 534 -3.72 5.86 -13.90
N SER A 535 -2.48 5.44 -13.61
CA SER A 535 -1.69 4.59 -14.51
C SER A 535 -2.33 3.22 -14.77
N LEU A 536 -2.95 2.61 -13.74
CA LEU A 536 -3.64 1.32 -13.89
C LEU A 536 -5.01 1.45 -14.57
N GLY A 537 -5.75 2.53 -14.30
CA GLY A 537 -7.04 2.80 -14.95
C GLY A 537 -6.91 3.00 -16.46
N GLU A 538 -5.78 3.53 -16.93
CA GLU A 538 -5.46 3.64 -18.35
C GLU A 538 -5.21 2.25 -18.99
N VAL A 539 -4.53 1.35 -18.28
CA VAL A 539 -4.23 -0.01 -18.77
C VAL A 539 -5.50 -0.87 -18.87
N GLU A 540 -6.47 -0.70 -17.97
CA GLU A 540 -7.76 -1.42 -18.04
C GLU A 540 -8.70 -0.83 -19.11
N ALA A 541 -8.61 0.47 -19.39
CA ALA A 541 -9.37 1.11 -20.46
C ALA A 541 -8.79 0.83 -21.86
N GLU A 542 -7.46 0.66 -21.97
CA GLU A 542 -6.75 0.40 -23.21
C GLU A 542 -6.40 -1.08 -23.38
N GLY A 543 -7.36 -1.87 -23.86
CA GLY A 543 -7.08 -3.16 -24.47
C GLY A 543 -6.17 -3.04 -25.72
N GLY A 544 -4.86 -2.85 -25.53
CA GLY A 544 -3.82 -3.38 -26.42
C GLY A 544 -3.13 -2.49 -27.46
N ARG A 545 -3.14 -1.15 -27.42
CA ARG A 545 -2.23 -0.33 -28.28
C ARG A 545 -1.84 1.01 -27.65
N PRO A 546 -0.53 1.38 -27.59
CA PRO A 546 -0.10 2.67 -27.06
C PRO A 546 -0.23 3.76 -28.14
N VAL A 547 -1.04 4.79 -27.89
CA VAL A 547 -1.08 6.02 -28.70
C VAL A 547 -0.51 7.17 -27.87
N LEU A 548 0.61 7.72 -28.31
CA LEU A 548 1.27 8.86 -27.66
C LEU A 548 0.60 10.18 -28.07
N GLY A 549 -0.12 10.81 -27.12
CA GLY A 549 -0.78 12.14 -27.18
C GLY A 549 -2.30 12.04 -27.42
N PRO A 550 -3.20 12.87 -26.84
CA PRO A 550 -3.13 14.07 -25.99
C PRO A 550 -3.66 13.83 -24.54
N MET A 551 -3.27 12.69 -23.94
CA MET A 551 -3.79 12.18 -22.66
C MET A 551 -3.30 12.95 -21.42
N GLU A 552 -2.24 13.75 -21.53
CA GLU A 552 -1.62 14.44 -20.40
C GLU A 552 -2.55 15.46 -19.71
N ALA A 553 -3.38 16.16 -20.48
CA ALA A 553 -4.37 17.08 -19.91
C ALA A 553 -5.47 16.34 -19.13
N GLY A 554 -5.89 15.15 -19.60
CA GLY A 554 -6.84 14.29 -18.92
C GLY A 554 -6.26 13.60 -17.68
N ARG A 555 -4.96 13.25 -17.72
CA ARG A 555 -4.20 12.77 -16.54
C ARG A 555 -4.10 13.83 -15.47
N LEU A 556 -3.75 15.06 -15.86
CA LEU A 556 -3.64 16.18 -14.94
C LEU A 556 -5.00 16.49 -14.30
N ALA A 557 -6.08 16.51 -15.09
CA ALA A 557 -7.45 16.66 -14.57
C ALA A 557 -7.87 15.50 -13.63
N SER A 558 -7.46 14.27 -13.91
CA SER A 558 -7.71 13.11 -13.02
C SER A 558 -6.87 13.15 -11.73
N LEU A 559 -5.79 13.93 -11.71
CA LEU A 559 -4.95 14.18 -10.54
C LEU A 559 -5.40 15.39 -9.72
N GLU A 560 -6.39 16.17 -10.17
CA GLU A 560 -6.88 17.36 -9.46
C GLU A 560 -7.64 17.02 -8.16
N GLY A 561 -8.20 15.81 -8.04
CA GLY A 561 -8.93 15.35 -6.84
C GLY A 561 -8.07 14.55 -5.86
N SER A 562 -8.35 14.64 -4.56
CA SER A 562 -7.68 13.83 -3.53
C SER A 562 -8.21 12.39 -3.50
N LEU A 563 -7.36 11.41 -3.18
CA LEU A 563 -7.77 10.02 -2.92
C LEU A 563 -8.88 9.89 -1.85
N PHE A 564 -8.98 10.89 -0.96
CA PHE A 564 -9.93 10.96 0.15
C PHE A 564 -11.04 12.01 -0.05
N GLU A 565 -11.12 12.68 -1.21
CA GLU A 565 -12.02 13.82 -1.44
C GLU A 565 -13.49 13.50 -1.12
N SER A 566 -13.99 12.35 -1.57
CA SER A 566 -15.36 11.91 -1.30
C SER A 566 -15.61 11.68 0.19
N LEU A 567 -14.64 11.13 0.92
CA LEU A 567 -14.74 10.90 2.37
C LEU A 567 -14.67 12.21 3.14
N LEU A 568 -13.80 13.14 2.74
CA LEU A 568 -13.70 14.49 3.31
C LEU A 568 -15.02 15.24 3.14
N ALA A 569 -15.63 15.20 1.95
CA ALA A 569 -16.94 15.81 1.70
C ALA A 569 -18.04 15.24 2.60
N LEU A 570 -18.04 13.94 2.86
CA LEU A 570 -19.01 13.28 3.74
C LEU A 570 -18.78 13.64 5.23
N LEU A 571 -17.53 13.74 5.67
CA LEU A 571 -17.18 14.23 7.01
C LEU A 571 -17.55 15.70 7.20
N ASP A 572 -17.34 16.54 6.18
CA ASP A 572 -17.70 17.95 6.19
C ASP A 572 -19.21 18.17 6.29
N ARG A 573 -19.98 17.36 5.55
CA ARG A 573 -21.44 17.35 5.67
C ARG A 573 -21.89 16.97 7.08
N LEU A 574 -21.32 15.91 7.66
CA LEU A 574 -21.62 15.51 9.04
C LEU A 574 -21.33 16.65 10.03
N ARG A 575 -20.16 17.28 9.90
CA ARG A 575 -19.74 18.41 10.73
C ARG A 575 -20.69 19.60 10.60
N GLY A 576 -21.07 19.97 9.38
CA GLY A 576 -22.02 21.05 9.10
C GLY A 576 -23.40 20.78 9.69
N ASP A 577 -23.94 19.57 9.50
CA ASP A 577 -25.23 19.15 10.06
C ASP A 577 -25.22 19.20 11.60
N MET A 578 -24.11 18.78 12.22
CA MET A 578 -23.96 18.81 13.67
C MET A 578 -23.87 20.23 14.25
N ILE A 579 -23.06 21.10 13.63
CA ILE A 579 -22.97 22.51 14.01
C ILE A 579 -24.33 23.18 13.87
N GLY A 580 -25.05 22.91 12.78
CA GLY A 580 -26.40 23.44 12.54
C GLY A 580 -27.35 23.15 13.70
N ARG A 581 -27.48 21.87 14.09
CA ARG A 581 -28.35 21.42 15.20
C ARG A 581 -27.95 21.99 16.55
N LEU A 582 -26.64 22.07 16.80
CA LEU A 582 -26.10 22.68 18.02
C LEU A 582 -26.53 24.15 18.10
N LEU A 583 -26.36 24.91 17.01
CA LEU A 583 -26.73 26.33 16.96
C LEU A 583 -28.24 26.55 17.01
N ASP A 584 -29.05 25.68 16.40
CA ASP A 584 -30.51 25.72 16.51
C ASP A 584 -30.97 25.57 17.97
N THR A 585 -30.31 24.68 18.73
CA THR A 585 -30.60 24.48 20.15
C THR A 585 -30.23 25.71 20.97
N VAL A 586 -29.04 26.28 20.76
CA VAL A 586 -28.64 27.54 21.42
C VAL A 586 -29.64 28.66 21.11
N MET A 587 -30.01 28.82 19.85
CA MET A 587 -30.95 29.87 19.44
C MET A 587 -32.34 29.68 20.02
N LYS A 588 -32.78 28.44 20.24
CA LYS A 588 -34.04 28.17 20.95
C LYS A 588 -33.99 28.71 22.37
N ASP A 589 -32.94 28.41 23.13
CA ASP A 589 -32.75 28.91 24.49
C ASP A 589 -32.71 30.45 24.51
N VAL A 590 -31.95 31.05 23.59
CA VAL A 590 -31.86 32.52 23.45
C VAL A 590 -33.24 33.13 23.19
N ARG A 591 -34.03 32.57 22.26
CA ARG A 591 -35.38 33.07 21.93
C ARG A 591 -36.34 32.96 23.12
N GLU A 592 -36.22 31.91 23.92
CA GLU A 592 -37.01 31.76 25.15
C GLU A 592 -36.62 32.82 26.21
N LYS A 593 -35.33 33.16 26.33
CA LYS A 593 -34.86 34.21 27.26
C LYS A 593 -35.08 35.63 26.75
N ALA A 594 -35.23 35.82 25.44
CA ALA A 594 -35.45 37.12 24.81
C ALA A 594 -36.92 37.58 24.78
N GLN A 595 -37.86 36.77 25.29
CA GLN A 595 -39.31 37.05 25.19
C GLN A 595 -39.72 38.43 25.69
N LEU A 596 -39.21 38.84 26.86
CA LEU A 596 -39.51 40.14 27.44
C LEU A 596 -38.89 41.28 26.63
N TYR A 597 -37.65 41.11 26.17
CA TYR A 597 -36.95 42.10 25.34
C TYR A 597 -37.68 42.40 24.03
N ARG A 598 -38.30 41.39 23.41
CA ARG A 598 -39.11 41.58 22.19
C ARG A 598 -40.35 42.45 22.41
N GLN A 599 -40.88 42.48 23.62
CA GLN A 599 -42.12 43.16 24.00
C GLN A 599 -41.86 44.47 24.76
N ASP A 600 -40.61 44.92 24.80
CA ASP A 600 -40.27 46.18 25.45
C ASP A 600 -41.01 47.34 24.78
N ARG A 601 -41.30 48.37 25.59
CA ARG A 601 -42.06 49.53 25.14
C ARG A 601 -41.13 50.56 24.46
N TRP A 602 -40.55 50.16 23.33
CA TRP A 602 -39.57 50.94 22.56
C TRP A 602 -40.04 52.36 22.16
N LEU A 603 -41.35 52.54 21.99
CA LEU A 603 -41.99 53.84 21.71
C LEU A 603 -42.08 54.80 22.90
N SER A 604 -42.04 54.28 24.14
CA SER A 604 -42.30 55.06 25.35
C SER A 604 -41.06 55.20 26.24
N LEU A 605 -39.88 54.90 25.71
CA LEU A 605 -38.63 55.06 26.45
C LEU A 605 -38.28 56.56 26.56
N PRO A 606 -37.75 57.02 27.72
CA PRO A 606 -37.31 58.40 27.89
C PRO A 606 -36.21 58.77 26.90
N SER A 607 -36.12 60.05 26.54
CA SER A 607 -35.04 60.54 25.68
C SER A 607 -33.69 60.48 26.41
N GLN A 608 -32.57 60.39 25.68
CA GLN A 608 -31.23 60.39 26.27
C GLN A 608 -30.95 61.63 27.14
N CYS A 609 -31.60 62.76 26.85
CA CYS A 609 -31.45 64.01 27.62
C CYS A 609 -32.03 63.90 29.03
N ASP A 610 -32.97 62.96 29.26
CA ASP A 610 -33.66 62.77 30.54
C ASP A 610 -33.02 61.69 31.42
N GLN A 611 -31.98 61.00 30.93
CA GLN A 611 -31.31 59.89 31.63
C GLN A 611 -29.83 60.21 31.88
N ALA A 612 -29.44 60.24 33.16
CA ALA A 612 -28.07 60.61 33.57
C ALA A 612 -27.00 59.59 33.14
N THR A 613 -27.33 58.29 33.05
CA THR A 613 -26.42 57.22 32.61
C THR A 613 -27.21 56.10 31.93
N MET A 614 -26.81 55.70 30.71
CA MET A 614 -27.39 54.54 30.02
C MET A 614 -26.91 53.23 30.65
N SER A 615 -27.82 52.25 30.78
CA SER A 615 -27.52 50.90 31.26
C SER A 615 -28.17 49.85 30.36
N LEU A 616 -27.71 48.60 30.43
CA LEU A 616 -28.32 47.49 29.69
C LEU A 616 -29.80 47.35 30.07
N SER A 617 -30.67 47.20 29.08
CA SER A 617 -32.10 46.92 29.30
C SER A 617 -32.27 45.68 30.19
N SER A 618 -33.03 45.82 31.29
CA SER A 618 -33.20 44.73 32.28
C SER A 618 -33.85 43.49 31.66
N SER A 619 -34.75 43.69 30.69
CA SER A 619 -35.39 42.70 29.83
C SER A 619 -34.41 41.95 28.91
N ALA A 620 -33.29 42.58 28.50
CA ALA A 620 -32.26 41.99 27.65
C ALA A 620 -31.27 41.12 28.44
N CYS A 621 -31.09 41.39 29.74
CA CYS A 621 -30.11 40.74 30.58
C CYS A 621 -30.18 39.18 30.53
N PRO A 622 -31.35 38.53 30.63
CA PRO A 622 -31.44 37.07 30.53
C PRO A 622 -30.92 36.52 29.20
N MET A 623 -31.20 37.20 28.08
CA MET A 623 -30.71 36.83 26.76
C MET A 623 -29.19 36.99 26.65
N MET A 624 -28.65 38.12 27.12
CA MET A 624 -27.20 38.39 27.06
C MET A 624 -26.39 37.38 27.89
N LEU A 625 -26.88 37.06 29.09
CA LEU A 625 -26.27 36.03 29.95
C LEU A 625 -26.32 34.65 29.28
N CYS A 626 -27.45 34.30 28.68
CA CYS A 626 -27.60 33.05 27.93
C CYS A 626 -26.57 32.96 26.79
N VAL A 627 -26.44 33.99 25.96
CA VAL A 627 -25.46 34.00 24.86
C VAL A 627 -24.03 33.85 25.39
N ARG A 628 -23.67 34.58 26.44
CA ARG A 628 -22.35 34.49 27.08
C ARG A 628 -22.06 33.07 27.58
N ASP A 629 -22.98 32.47 28.32
CA ASP A 629 -22.78 31.18 28.96
C ASP A 629 -22.66 30.04 27.92
N HIS A 630 -23.46 30.10 26.85
CA HIS A 630 -23.33 29.17 25.74
C HIS A 630 -22.02 29.37 24.97
N LEU A 631 -21.59 30.60 24.68
CA LEU A 631 -20.30 30.87 24.04
C LEU A 631 -19.13 30.31 24.85
N LEU A 632 -19.11 30.52 26.16
CA LEU A 632 -18.09 29.97 27.06
C LEU A 632 -18.11 28.43 27.04
N THR A 633 -19.30 27.83 27.09
CA THR A 633 -19.47 26.37 27.04
C THR A 633 -18.94 25.79 25.73
N LEU A 634 -19.25 26.43 24.60
CA LEU A 634 -18.78 26.00 23.28
C LEU A 634 -17.27 26.18 23.13
N GLN A 635 -16.71 27.28 23.62
CA GLN A 635 -15.26 27.52 23.60
C GLN A 635 -14.50 26.43 24.39
N GLN A 636 -15.06 26.00 25.53
CA GLN A 636 -14.45 24.95 26.35
C GLN A 636 -14.52 23.58 25.68
N ARG A 637 -15.59 23.28 24.95
CA ARG A 637 -15.84 21.92 24.43
C ARG A 637 -15.41 21.68 22.99
N LEU A 638 -15.49 22.69 22.13
CA LEU A 638 -15.11 22.58 20.73
C LEU A 638 -13.63 22.96 20.53
N CYS A 639 -12.99 22.36 19.54
CA CYS A 639 -11.67 22.80 19.11
C CYS A 639 -11.72 24.16 18.41
N GLY A 640 -10.57 24.82 18.24
CA GLY A 640 -10.48 26.19 17.71
C GLY A 640 -11.26 26.41 16.40
N PRO A 641 -11.01 25.63 15.33
CA PRO A 641 -11.72 25.75 14.05
C PRO A 641 -13.24 25.55 14.17
N LEU A 642 -13.68 24.55 14.95
CA LEU A 642 -15.09 24.27 15.18
C LEU A 642 -15.77 25.39 15.97
N PHE A 643 -15.11 25.88 17.02
CA PHE A 643 -15.60 27.01 17.80
C PHE A 643 -15.73 28.26 16.93
N GLN A 644 -14.77 28.51 16.04
CA GLN A 644 -14.83 29.63 15.10
C GLN A 644 -16.07 29.58 14.22
N MET A 645 -16.33 28.42 13.61
CA MET A 645 -17.54 28.22 12.81
C MET A 645 -18.82 28.37 13.65
N ALA A 646 -18.82 27.84 14.88
CA ALA A 646 -19.97 27.90 15.77
C ALA A 646 -20.32 29.35 16.18
N TRP A 647 -19.35 30.15 16.68
CA TRP A 647 -19.67 31.50 17.12
C TRP A 647 -20.04 32.42 15.95
N GLN A 648 -19.43 32.24 14.77
CA GLN A 648 -19.78 33.01 13.57
C GLN A 648 -21.21 32.68 13.11
N GLY A 649 -21.56 31.39 13.10
CA GLY A 649 -22.93 30.94 12.80
C GLY A 649 -23.94 31.42 13.84
N LEU A 650 -23.56 31.47 15.13
CA LEU A 650 -24.41 32.03 16.19
C LEU A 650 -24.65 33.52 15.98
N ALA A 651 -23.61 34.29 15.68
CA ALA A 651 -23.70 35.73 15.43
C ALA A 651 -24.64 36.03 14.24
N ASP A 652 -24.55 35.27 13.15
CA ASP A 652 -25.43 35.45 11.98
C ASP A 652 -26.91 35.14 12.30
N ARG A 653 -27.16 34.09 13.09
CA ARG A 653 -28.51 33.74 13.55
C ARG A 653 -29.09 34.76 14.53
N LEU A 654 -28.26 35.29 15.44
CA LEU A 654 -28.64 36.37 16.36
C LEU A 654 -28.93 37.67 15.60
N ASN A 655 -28.09 38.02 14.63
CA ASN A 655 -28.29 39.17 13.75
C ASN A 655 -29.65 39.09 13.03
N SER A 656 -29.96 37.93 12.45
CA SER A 656 -31.25 37.71 11.78
C SER A 656 -32.43 37.77 12.76
N PHE A 657 -32.32 37.11 13.92
CA PHE A 657 -33.35 37.10 14.95
C PHE A 657 -33.64 38.52 15.50
N LEU A 658 -32.63 39.26 15.91
CA LEU A 658 -32.81 40.59 16.48
C LEU A 658 -33.36 41.57 15.43
N TYR A 659 -32.90 41.48 14.19
CA TYR A 659 -33.43 42.30 13.11
C TYR A 659 -34.92 42.02 12.85
N GLN A 660 -35.31 40.75 12.72
CA GLN A 660 -36.68 40.36 12.38
C GLN A 660 -37.65 40.50 13.56
N ASP A 661 -37.28 39.98 14.73
CA ASP A 661 -38.20 39.80 15.86
C ASP A 661 -38.16 40.92 16.90
N VAL A 662 -37.14 41.79 16.86
CA VAL A 662 -37.05 42.97 17.74
C VAL A 662 -37.21 44.23 16.91
N VAL A 663 -36.37 44.43 15.90
CA VAL A 663 -36.36 45.69 15.13
C VAL A 663 -37.59 45.82 14.26
N LEU A 664 -37.84 44.89 13.33
CA LEU A 664 -38.96 45.01 12.39
C LEU A 664 -40.34 44.84 13.05
N TYR A 665 -40.39 44.23 14.24
CA TYR A 665 -41.65 44.01 14.97
C TYR A 665 -42.08 45.21 15.82
N ASN A 666 -41.17 46.14 16.13
CA ASN A 666 -41.43 47.26 17.02
C ASN A 666 -41.30 48.62 16.32
N HIS A 667 -41.87 49.64 16.94
CA HIS A 667 -41.66 51.03 16.55
C HIS A 667 -40.78 51.74 17.59
N PHE A 668 -40.04 52.74 17.18
CA PHE A 668 -39.02 53.38 18.00
C PHE A 668 -39.21 54.89 18.07
N ASN A 669 -39.12 55.44 19.28
CA ASN A 669 -38.84 56.86 19.47
C ASN A 669 -37.31 57.07 19.54
N GLU A 670 -36.87 58.33 19.69
CA GLU A 670 -35.44 58.65 19.78
C GLU A 670 -34.74 57.94 20.95
N GLY A 671 -35.39 57.90 22.13
CA GLY A 671 -34.89 57.20 23.32
C GLY A 671 -34.76 55.68 23.13
N GLY A 672 -35.72 55.05 22.48
CA GLY A 672 -35.72 53.62 22.20
C GLY A 672 -34.68 53.21 21.16
N ALA A 673 -34.51 54.02 20.10
CA ALA A 673 -33.44 53.80 19.13
C ALA A 673 -32.05 53.92 19.79
N ALA A 674 -31.88 54.93 20.64
CA ALA A 674 -30.70 55.12 21.47
C ALA A 674 -30.42 53.93 22.41
N GLN A 675 -31.44 53.43 23.12
CA GLN A 675 -31.31 52.29 24.02
C GLN A 675 -30.96 51.00 23.27
N LEU A 676 -31.60 50.74 22.11
CA LEU A 676 -31.27 49.60 21.26
C LEU A 676 -29.80 49.68 20.80
N GLN A 677 -29.37 50.86 20.34
CA GLN A 677 -27.98 51.07 19.94
C GLN A 677 -27.02 50.84 21.12
N PHE A 678 -27.36 51.26 22.33
CA PHE A 678 -26.57 51.01 23.54
C PHE A 678 -26.49 49.50 23.86
N ASP A 679 -27.62 48.80 23.87
CA ASP A 679 -27.68 47.36 24.15
C ASP A 679 -26.82 46.56 23.14
N MET A 680 -26.86 46.92 21.86
CA MET A 680 -26.07 46.24 20.83
C MET A 680 -24.58 46.58 20.92
N THR A 681 -24.23 47.87 20.90
CA THR A 681 -22.83 48.31 20.76
C THR A 681 -22.01 48.18 22.04
N ARG A 682 -22.64 48.34 23.21
CA ARG A 682 -21.95 48.30 24.51
C ARG A 682 -22.07 46.96 25.22
N ASN A 683 -22.99 46.08 24.81
CA ASN A 683 -23.21 44.81 25.49
C ASN A 683 -23.15 43.61 24.55
N LEU A 684 -24.03 43.48 23.55
CA LEU A 684 -24.08 42.28 22.71
C LEU A 684 -22.80 42.09 21.88
N PHE A 685 -22.40 43.09 21.08
CA PHE A 685 -21.22 42.94 20.21
C PHE A 685 -19.95 42.68 21.03
N PRO A 686 -19.69 43.38 22.15
CA PRO A 686 -18.56 43.08 23.02
C PRO A 686 -18.48 41.63 23.55
N LEU A 687 -19.60 40.88 23.67
CA LEU A 687 -19.55 39.45 24.03
C LEU A 687 -18.69 38.62 23.05
N PHE A 688 -18.62 39.05 21.79
CA PHE A 688 -17.81 38.40 20.74
C PHE A 688 -16.42 39.04 20.58
N GLY A 689 -16.11 40.09 21.35
CA GLY A 689 -14.85 40.84 21.26
C GLY A 689 -13.62 40.03 21.66
N HIS A 690 -13.80 38.98 22.48
CA HIS A 690 -12.74 38.02 22.80
C HIS A 690 -12.33 37.14 21.61
N TYR A 691 -13.19 37.02 20.59
CA TYR A 691 -13.02 36.08 19.47
C TYR A 691 -12.70 36.79 18.15
N CYS A 692 -12.99 38.09 18.04
CA CYS A 692 -12.68 38.88 16.85
C CYS A 692 -12.50 40.37 17.19
N LYS A 693 -11.71 41.08 16.38
CA LYS A 693 -11.40 42.51 16.60
C LYS A 693 -12.58 43.46 16.37
N ARG A 694 -13.53 43.08 15.52
CA ARG A 694 -14.69 43.91 15.09
C ARG A 694 -15.97 43.08 15.06
N PRO A 695 -16.52 42.72 16.23
CA PRO A 695 -17.70 41.84 16.33
C PRO A 695 -18.94 42.41 15.63
N GLU A 696 -19.09 43.73 15.59
CA GLU A 696 -20.20 44.42 14.93
C GLU A 696 -20.34 44.08 13.43
N ASN A 697 -19.27 43.62 12.77
CA ASN A 697 -19.29 43.25 11.36
C ASN A 697 -20.01 41.92 11.09
N PHE A 698 -20.25 41.10 12.13
CA PHE A 698 -21.07 39.88 12.03
C PHE A 698 -22.56 40.17 12.26
N PHE A 699 -22.91 41.37 12.72
CA PHE A 699 -24.28 41.82 13.00
C PHE A 699 -24.74 42.90 12.01
N LYS A 700 -24.52 42.68 10.71
CA LYS A 700 -24.68 43.73 9.69
C LYS A 700 -26.09 44.33 9.66
N HIS A 701 -27.14 43.51 9.67
CA HIS A 701 -28.52 44.00 9.59
C HIS A 701 -28.90 44.82 10.83
N VAL A 702 -28.57 44.31 12.02
CA VAL A 702 -28.87 45.01 13.29
C VAL A 702 -28.05 46.30 13.42
N LYS A 703 -26.76 46.25 13.07
CA LYS A 703 -25.86 47.41 13.10
C LYS A 703 -26.37 48.52 12.19
N GLU A 704 -26.69 48.19 10.94
CA GLU A 704 -27.20 49.16 9.97
C GLU A 704 -28.59 49.68 10.34
N ALA A 705 -29.45 48.83 10.90
CA ALA A 705 -30.73 49.26 11.43
C ALA A 705 -30.58 50.27 12.59
N CYS A 706 -29.64 50.06 13.50
CA CYS A 706 -29.33 51.03 14.56
C CYS A 706 -28.85 52.37 13.97
N ILE A 707 -28.05 52.35 12.88
CA ILE A 707 -27.63 53.60 12.21
C ILE A 707 -28.86 54.36 11.70
N VAL A 708 -29.75 53.69 10.98
CA VAL A 708 -30.94 54.31 10.35
C VAL A 708 -31.93 54.83 11.40
N LEU A 709 -32.20 54.04 12.45
CA LEU A 709 -33.13 54.42 13.52
C LEU A 709 -32.61 55.61 14.36
N SER A 710 -31.29 55.70 14.56
CA SER A 710 -30.65 56.78 15.31
C SER A 710 -30.33 58.04 14.50
N LEU A 711 -30.71 58.13 13.20
CA LEU A 711 -30.50 59.34 12.40
C LEU A 711 -31.28 60.53 12.99
N SER A 712 -30.73 61.74 12.87
CA SER A 712 -31.50 62.96 13.16
C SER A 712 -32.72 63.07 12.23
N ILE A 713 -33.80 63.73 12.67
CA ILE A 713 -35.04 63.87 11.88
C ILE A 713 -34.75 64.48 10.49
N GLY A 714 -33.89 65.50 10.43
CA GLY A 714 -33.47 66.11 9.16
C GLY A 714 -32.71 65.15 8.25
N SER A 715 -31.75 64.39 8.80
CA SER A 715 -31.01 63.37 8.04
C SER A 715 -31.90 62.24 7.55
N ALA A 716 -32.90 61.84 8.34
CA ALA A 716 -33.85 60.80 7.99
C ALA A 716 -34.81 61.21 6.86
N LEU A 717 -35.28 62.46 6.86
CA LEU A 717 -36.09 63.03 5.77
C LEU A 717 -35.29 63.12 4.47
N LEU A 718 -34.06 63.63 4.55
CA LEU A 718 -33.15 63.69 3.39
C LEU A 718 -32.89 62.30 2.82
N LEU A 719 -32.66 61.31 3.69
CA LEU A 719 -32.45 59.92 3.26
C LEU A 719 -33.71 59.33 2.61
N ARG A 720 -34.90 59.66 3.10
CA ARG A 720 -36.18 59.23 2.51
C ARG A 720 -36.36 59.80 1.10
N ASP A 721 -36.02 61.06 0.91
CA ASP A 721 -36.24 61.77 -0.36
C ASP A 721 -35.15 61.42 -1.41
N LEU A 722 -33.95 61.02 -0.97
CA LEU A 722 -32.78 60.67 -1.81
C LEU A 722 -32.40 59.19 -1.75
N LEU A 723 -33.37 58.30 -1.54
CA LEU A 723 -33.14 56.88 -1.25
C LEU A 723 -32.51 56.14 -2.46
N ARG A 724 -31.18 56.12 -2.48
CA ARG A 724 -30.31 55.49 -3.49
C ARG A 724 -29.16 54.75 -2.80
N GLU A 725 -28.63 53.71 -3.43
CA GLU A 725 -27.52 52.91 -2.88
C GLU A 725 -26.28 53.75 -2.51
N GLN A 726 -25.98 54.79 -3.28
CA GLN A 726 -24.86 55.69 -3.01
C GLN A 726 -25.02 56.44 -1.67
N ALA A 727 -26.22 56.93 -1.38
CA ALA A 727 -26.53 57.63 -0.13
C ALA A 727 -26.49 56.68 1.09
N LEU A 728 -26.85 55.41 0.90
CA LEU A 728 -26.75 54.37 1.93
C LEU A 728 -25.29 54.06 2.27
N ASN A 729 -24.45 53.91 1.25
CA ASN A 729 -23.02 53.65 1.44
C ASN A 729 -22.32 54.78 2.20
N GLU A 730 -22.68 56.05 1.95
CA GLU A 730 -22.16 57.21 2.68
C GLU A 730 -22.51 57.20 4.17
N LEU A 731 -23.63 56.60 4.54
CA LEU A 731 -24.05 56.40 5.94
C LEU A 731 -23.49 55.12 6.57
N GLY A 732 -22.69 54.35 5.82
CA GLY A 732 -22.14 53.07 6.27
C GLY A 732 -23.14 51.91 6.25
N VAL A 733 -24.21 52.04 5.46
CA VAL A 733 -25.23 51.01 5.21
C VAL A 733 -24.92 50.32 3.89
N TYR A 734 -24.43 49.09 3.96
CA TYR A 734 -23.96 48.32 2.79
C TYR A 734 -24.75 47.02 2.57
N ARG A 735 -25.49 46.56 3.58
CA ARG A 735 -26.20 45.26 3.56
C ARG A 735 -27.69 45.42 3.34
N LEU A 736 -28.32 46.45 3.91
CA LEU A 736 -29.76 46.70 3.77
C LEU A 736 -30.10 47.26 2.39
N ALA A 737 -31.14 46.72 1.76
CA ALA A 737 -31.64 47.25 0.50
C ALA A 737 -32.40 48.58 0.73
N PRO A 738 -32.51 49.44 -0.31
CA PRO A 738 -33.33 50.65 -0.27
C PRO A 738 -34.75 50.44 0.29
N GLY A 739 -35.39 49.33 -0.07
CA GLY A 739 -36.71 48.96 0.43
C GLY A 739 -36.73 48.66 1.95
N ASP A 740 -35.71 47.97 2.46
CA ASP A 740 -35.58 47.66 3.89
C ASP A 740 -35.36 48.94 4.72
N VAL A 741 -34.57 49.87 4.18
CA VAL A 741 -34.31 51.17 4.83
C VAL A 741 -35.59 52.00 4.90
N LEU A 742 -36.41 51.98 3.85
CA LEU A 742 -37.73 52.65 3.87
C LEU A 742 -38.64 52.07 4.97
N ILE A 743 -38.65 50.74 5.14
CA ILE A 743 -39.37 50.08 6.22
C ILE A 743 -38.86 50.59 7.58
N LEU A 744 -37.55 50.59 7.81
CA LEU A 744 -36.95 51.06 9.05
C LEU A 744 -37.25 52.53 9.35
N LEU A 745 -37.26 53.40 8.33
CA LEU A 745 -37.65 54.80 8.49
C LEU A 745 -39.11 54.92 8.94
N ASN A 746 -40.01 54.09 8.39
CA ASN A 746 -41.42 54.08 8.77
C ASN A 746 -41.68 53.54 10.19
N LEU A 747 -40.74 52.79 10.77
CA LEU A 747 -40.84 52.32 12.17
C LEU A 747 -40.52 53.43 13.20
N ARG A 748 -40.09 54.62 12.76
CA ARG A 748 -39.82 55.77 13.63
C ARG A 748 -41.10 56.53 13.98
N ALA A 749 -41.23 56.92 15.25
CA ALA A 749 -42.41 57.61 15.77
C ALA A 749 -42.50 59.11 15.42
N SER A 750 -41.39 59.75 15.02
CA SER A 750 -41.28 61.21 14.88
C SER A 750 -41.13 61.68 13.43
N TRP A 751 -42.22 61.65 12.67
CA TRP A 751 -42.33 62.35 11.39
C TRP A 751 -42.94 63.75 11.60
N PRO A 752 -42.32 64.84 11.10
CA PRO A 752 -42.98 66.13 11.11
C PRO A 752 -44.20 66.07 10.16
N GLY A 753 -45.40 66.24 10.71
CA GLY A 753 -46.66 66.27 9.97
C GLY A 753 -47.59 65.05 10.13
N GLN A 754 -47.33 64.15 11.09
CA GLN A 754 -48.30 63.18 11.61
C GLN A 754 -48.71 63.51 13.04
#